data_AF-A0AA41RWF3-F1
#
_entry.id   AF-A0AA41RWF3-F1
#
_cell.length_a   1.000
_cell.length_b   1.000
_cell.length_c   1.000
_cell.angle_alpha   90.00
_cell.angle_beta   90.00
_cell.angle_gamma   90.00
#
_symmetry.space_group_name_H-M   'P 1'
#
loop_
_entity.id
_entity.type
_entity.pdbx_description
1 polymer ?
#
loop_
_entity_poly.entity_id
_entity_poly.type
_entity_poly.pdbx_seq_one_letter_code
_entity_poly.pdbx_strand_id
1 'polypeptide(L)'
;MPEQEVTLEASKRIQHVYKKKREKLGNKNEILSENVVPVEEEAGKPIETVVVETLTPVVSDYKRKIADPIVPSLPVEPPVDWDTISIEVQDPVPETKRPRHDDKSDCDLDNRDTQQPILRNNQMSEADDSSVGGDSSLGDVSSGQQQLCEDQTKMEVLDCKQDDNKEKGSLGSEHMETSLVNYMDTHAIKVDLTQSFVSDQVFDSRDALIEWCQEVGRKNMSVVVISKSRKPVQGRAARLELGCERGGVYRDHKKKTDTPTPKDLTKKRESGTRKCGCPFTLKGVWMSGDKWKVRVHCGVHNHDLPETLVGHSYVARLKEEEKQILVDLTKSGARPRQVLSTLKERSKENMSTMRTIYNARATLKLMEIEGKSAMQQVLGFLLKHQYVEWHRKDKETDELKDIFWAHPESLQLALGFHSVLMIDCTYKNNRFGSPLLRIVGVTSTGKLFTVAFIFMEAETEDHYAWALTCLKRLFSPNTLPSVFVTDGEHALVNAISTVFQQAEWLLCSSHVLKNVSENCKQYFETDDEFERFMKEWTNLTQVRTKDEYTEAFCDFVLTWTSYPGCIQYLRETWLRHKERFVLAWTKFMKHFGNTAINSVGSYHVKLKSQLGSSASTLTTCWTSMHQMICNELIDIKASFEKSLISVPHEYMLPAFKELRGYVSHKAMELLLLEHNRSEDVGLDVGICGCVLRLSYGLPCAHEIVQYCRSGTGIPLSEIDSQWKLLSAIPLPEEHSEFDYLLEVKLVREKWEKASKSEREIMQKKLWEIAPSTPLLLESSVGGHF
;
A
#
# COMPACT_ATOMS: atom_id res chain seq x y z
N MET A 1 -1.81 -32.81 -49.51
CA MET A 1 -3.18 -32.26 -49.49
C MET A 1 -3.13 -30.91 -48.80
N PRO A 2 -3.27 -29.79 -49.51
CA PRO A 2 -2.84 -28.49 -48.99
C PRO A 2 -3.98 -27.66 -48.37
N GLU A 3 -3.57 -26.74 -47.50
CA GLU A 3 -4.28 -25.83 -46.58
C GLU A 3 -5.43 -24.96 -47.14
N GLN A 4 -5.83 -25.16 -48.41
CA GLN A 4 -6.95 -24.46 -49.02
C GLN A 4 -8.33 -25.08 -48.70
N GLU A 5 -8.39 -26.37 -48.35
CA GLU A 5 -9.66 -27.00 -47.94
C GLU A 5 -10.09 -26.62 -46.51
N VAL A 6 -9.13 -26.34 -45.61
CA VAL A 6 -9.43 -25.99 -44.21
C VAL A 6 -10.01 -24.58 -44.08
N THR A 7 -9.58 -23.65 -44.95
CA THR A 7 -10.06 -22.26 -44.96
C THR A 7 -11.46 -22.12 -45.60
N LEU A 8 -11.78 -22.96 -46.60
CA LEU A 8 -13.11 -22.97 -47.22
C LEU A 8 -14.18 -23.57 -46.29
N GLU A 9 -13.83 -24.61 -45.51
CA GLU A 9 -14.75 -25.24 -44.56
C GLU A 9 -15.03 -24.34 -43.34
N ALA A 10 -14.04 -23.55 -42.90
CA ALA A 10 -14.21 -22.54 -41.85
C ALA A 10 -15.12 -21.40 -42.29
N SER A 11 -14.98 -20.92 -43.53
CA SER A 11 -15.83 -19.85 -44.09
C SER A 11 -17.29 -20.29 -44.23
N LYS A 12 -17.54 -21.53 -44.69
CA LYS A 12 -18.88 -22.12 -44.77
C LYS A 12 -19.55 -22.28 -43.39
N ARG A 13 -18.78 -22.66 -42.36
CA ARG A 13 -19.28 -22.74 -40.97
C ARG A 13 -19.66 -21.37 -40.40
N ILE A 14 -18.87 -20.33 -40.67
CA ILE A 14 -19.14 -18.97 -40.20
C ILE A 14 -20.39 -18.39 -40.89
N GLN A 15 -20.54 -18.60 -42.20
CA GLN A 15 -21.74 -18.16 -42.93
C GLN A 15 -23.01 -18.90 -42.47
N HIS A 16 -22.91 -20.20 -42.14
CA HIS A 16 -24.03 -20.96 -41.57
C HIS A 16 -24.46 -20.43 -40.19
N VAL A 17 -23.50 -20.05 -39.34
CA VAL A 17 -23.79 -19.47 -38.01
C VAL A 17 -24.47 -18.11 -38.14
N TYR A 18 -24.02 -17.25 -39.07
CA TYR A 18 -24.66 -15.95 -39.32
C TYR A 18 -26.08 -16.09 -39.90
N LYS A 19 -26.31 -17.05 -40.80
CA LYS A 19 -27.65 -17.34 -41.34
C LYS A 19 -28.61 -17.82 -40.24
N LYS A 20 -28.15 -18.71 -39.35
CA LYS A 20 -28.94 -19.20 -38.20
C LYS A 20 -29.23 -18.12 -37.15
N LYS A 21 -28.32 -17.14 -36.99
CA LYS A 21 -28.49 -16.00 -36.08
C LYS A 21 -29.47 -14.96 -36.66
N ARG A 22 -29.49 -14.81 -37.98
CA ARG A 22 -30.42 -13.93 -38.71
C ARG A 22 -31.84 -14.52 -38.78
N GLU A 23 -31.97 -15.84 -38.95
CA GLU A 23 -33.26 -16.56 -38.84
C GLU A 23 -33.82 -16.57 -37.40
N LYS A 24 -32.97 -16.46 -36.37
CA LYS A 24 -33.38 -16.33 -34.96
C LYS A 24 -33.76 -14.90 -34.52
N LEU A 25 -33.37 -13.86 -35.27
CA LEU A 25 -33.73 -12.47 -34.98
C LEU A 25 -34.96 -11.96 -35.77
N GLY A 26 -35.51 -12.78 -36.67
CA GLY A 26 -36.74 -12.48 -37.41
C GLY A 26 -38.01 -12.94 -36.68
N ASN A 27 -38.30 -12.36 -35.52
CA ASN A 27 -39.67 -12.30 -34.96
C ASN A 27 -39.70 -11.43 -33.70
N LYS A 28 -39.88 -10.11 -33.89
CA LYS A 28 -40.47 -9.12 -32.97
C LYS A 28 -40.00 -7.72 -33.37
N ASN A 29 -40.78 -7.04 -34.20
CA ASN A 29 -41.47 -5.81 -33.79
C ASN A 29 -42.20 -5.22 -34.99
N GLU A 30 -43.51 -5.21 -34.83
CA GLU A 30 -44.52 -4.60 -35.66
C GLU A 30 -44.69 -3.13 -35.20
N ILE A 31 -45.00 -2.25 -36.17
CA ILE A 31 -45.79 -1.01 -36.07
C ILE A 31 -45.03 0.34 -36.02
N LEU A 32 -45.48 1.22 -36.94
CA LEU A 32 -45.17 2.63 -37.26
C LEU A 32 -44.00 2.85 -38.24
N SER A 33 -44.15 2.77 -39.58
CA SER A 33 -44.84 3.69 -40.54
C SER A 33 -44.48 5.16 -40.30
N GLU A 34 -43.93 5.95 -41.24
CA GLU A 34 -44.26 6.12 -42.66
C GLU A 34 -43.09 6.74 -43.46
N ASN A 35 -43.18 6.58 -44.80
CA ASN A 35 -42.59 7.42 -45.87
C ASN A 35 -41.11 7.21 -46.27
N VAL A 36 -40.84 6.22 -47.13
CA VAL A 36 -39.97 6.39 -48.31
C VAL A 36 -40.51 5.55 -49.48
N VAL A 37 -40.75 6.21 -50.62
CA VAL A 37 -41.11 5.66 -51.94
C VAL A 37 -39.87 4.97 -52.56
N PRO A 38 -40.01 3.83 -53.26
CA PRO A 38 -38.87 3.01 -53.68
C PRO A 38 -38.21 3.55 -54.96
N VAL A 39 -36.89 3.42 -55.05
CA VAL A 39 -36.17 3.44 -56.33
C VAL A 39 -35.37 2.16 -56.44
N GLU A 40 -35.60 1.48 -57.56
CA GLU A 40 -35.19 0.14 -57.93
C GLU A 40 -33.69 0.00 -58.17
N GLU A 41 -33.22 -1.25 -58.08
CA GLU A 41 -31.90 -1.71 -58.44
C GLU A 41 -31.55 -1.38 -59.90
N GLU A 42 -30.40 -0.75 -60.14
CA GLU A 42 -29.57 -1.10 -61.30
C GLU A 42 -28.08 -1.11 -60.94
N ALA A 43 -27.40 -2.06 -61.59
CA ALA A 43 -26.09 -2.58 -61.24
C ALA A 43 -24.93 -1.74 -61.79
N GLY A 44 -23.83 -1.72 -61.03
CA GLY A 44 -22.47 -1.59 -61.57
C GLY A 44 -21.90 -0.18 -61.72
N LYS A 45 -21.25 0.33 -60.65
CA LYS A 45 -19.98 1.09 -60.62
C LYS A 45 -19.62 1.53 -59.18
N PRO A 46 -18.33 1.74 -58.84
CA PRO A 46 -17.87 2.00 -57.48
C PRO A 46 -18.05 3.48 -57.07
N ILE A 47 -18.54 3.70 -55.85
CA ILE A 47 -18.78 5.04 -55.27
C ILE A 47 -17.49 5.56 -54.63
N GLU A 48 -16.67 6.22 -55.43
CA GLU A 48 -15.68 7.22 -54.98
C GLU A 48 -15.90 8.47 -55.82
N THR A 49 -16.93 9.28 -55.50
CA THR A 49 -17.09 10.73 -55.83
C THR A 49 -18.53 11.20 -55.60
N VAL A 50 -19.08 11.07 -54.39
CA VAL A 50 -20.23 11.90 -53.94
C VAL A 50 -20.15 12.16 -52.42
N VAL A 51 -18.99 12.63 -51.92
CA VAL A 51 -18.91 13.25 -50.57
C VAL A 51 -17.85 14.37 -50.55
N VAL A 52 -17.64 15.05 -51.68
CA VAL A 52 -16.80 16.26 -51.73
C VAL A 52 -17.63 17.37 -52.36
N GLU A 53 -18.68 17.82 -51.66
CA GLU A 53 -19.29 19.14 -51.94
C GLU A 53 -20.25 19.71 -50.88
N THR A 54 -20.39 19.11 -49.69
CA THR A 54 -21.36 19.61 -48.68
C THR A 54 -20.82 19.93 -47.28
N LEU A 55 -19.49 19.96 -47.05
CA LEU A 55 -18.95 20.31 -45.71
C LEU A 55 -17.81 21.35 -45.71
N THR A 56 -17.68 22.15 -46.76
CA THR A 56 -16.69 23.24 -46.83
C THR A 56 -17.01 24.54 -46.06
N PRO A 57 -18.23 24.83 -45.55
CA PRO A 57 -18.42 26.03 -44.71
C PRO A 57 -18.27 25.85 -43.20
N VAL A 58 -18.19 24.63 -42.64
CA VAL A 58 -18.22 24.43 -41.18
C VAL A 58 -16.82 24.37 -40.54
N VAL A 59 -15.77 24.27 -41.36
CA VAL A 59 -14.37 24.13 -40.87
C VAL A 59 -13.66 25.48 -40.69
N SER A 60 -14.23 26.61 -41.13
CA SER A 60 -13.57 27.92 -40.99
C SER A 60 -13.81 28.61 -39.63
N ASP A 61 -14.84 28.22 -38.87
CA ASP A 61 -15.12 28.81 -37.54
C ASP A 61 -14.40 28.11 -36.39
N TYR A 62 -13.90 26.89 -36.60
CA TYR A 62 -13.18 26.14 -35.56
C TYR A 62 -11.68 26.47 -35.47
N LYS A 63 -11.11 27.18 -36.47
CA LYS A 63 -9.67 27.51 -36.53
C LYS A 63 -9.28 28.83 -35.84
N ARG A 64 -10.21 29.57 -35.23
CA ARG A 64 -9.94 30.89 -34.63
C ARG A 64 -9.89 30.93 -33.09
N LYS A 65 -9.96 29.78 -32.39
CA LYS A 65 -10.09 29.75 -30.92
C LYS A 65 -9.10 28.84 -30.15
N ILE A 66 -8.02 28.36 -30.75
CA ILE A 66 -7.00 27.60 -30.01
C ILE A 66 -5.62 28.21 -30.26
N ALA A 67 -5.18 29.04 -29.32
CA ALA A 67 -3.78 29.37 -29.08
C ALA A 67 -3.49 29.08 -27.60
N ASP A 68 -2.36 28.43 -27.37
CA ASP A 68 -1.75 27.94 -26.11
C ASP A 68 -2.05 26.49 -25.65
N PRO A 69 -1.03 25.79 -25.10
CA PRO A 69 -0.80 24.37 -25.35
C PRO A 69 -1.39 23.47 -24.25
N ILE A 70 -2.17 22.47 -24.66
CA ILE A 70 -2.74 21.44 -23.78
C ILE A 70 -2.20 20.06 -24.21
N VAL A 71 -1.67 19.35 -23.22
CA VAL A 71 -1.21 17.94 -23.23
C VAL A 71 -2.31 17.01 -23.75
N PRO A 72 -2.04 15.96 -24.56
CA PRO A 72 -3.08 15.12 -25.14
C PRO A 72 -3.77 14.25 -24.08
N SER A 73 -5.09 14.37 -23.94
CA SER A 73 -5.94 13.47 -23.16
C SER A 73 -6.33 12.24 -24.00
N LEU A 74 -6.14 11.05 -23.41
CA LEU A 74 -6.68 9.77 -23.91
C LEU A 74 -8.18 9.62 -23.51
N PRO A 75 -8.97 8.80 -24.24
CA PRO A 75 -10.42 8.85 -24.17
C PRO A 75 -10.96 8.32 -22.82
N VAL A 76 -11.80 9.12 -22.18
CA VAL A 76 -12.52 8.80 -20.95
C VAL A 76 -13.90 8.26 -21.32
N GLU A 77 -14.20 7.02 -20.96
CA GLU A 77 -15.58 6.49 -20.96
C GLU A 77 -16.43 7.20 -19.88
N PRO A 78 -17.77 7.33 -20.08
CA PRO A 78 -18.59 8.15 -19.18
C PRO A 78 -18.68 7.56 -17.77
N PRO A 79 -18.77 8.40 -16.72
CA PRO A 79 -18.85 7.95 -15.34
C PRO A 79 -20.18 7.21 -15.09
N VAL A 80 -20.08 6.04 -14.44
CA VAL A 80 -21.21 5.27 -13.93
C VAL A 80 -21.82 5.98 -12.72
N ASP A 81 -23.14 6.02 -12.65
CA ASP A 81 -23.93 6.60 -11.55
C ASP A 81 -23.83 5.71 -10.29
N TRP A 82 -23.27 6.27 -9.23
CA TRP A 82 -22.89 5.57 -8.00
C TRP A 82 -24.00 5.52 -6.94
N ASP A 83 -25.17 6.14 -7.17
CA ASP A 83 -26.24 6.22 -6.17
C ASP A 83 -27.07 4.93 -6.01
N THR A 84 -26.73 3.85 -6.74
CA THR A 84 -27.60 2.65 -6.82
C THR A 84 -27.09 1.41 -6.05
N ILE A 85 -25.94 1.46 -5.37
CA ILE A 85 -25.36 0.27 -4.72
C ILE A 85 -25.73 0.23 -3.22
N SER A 86 -26.67 -0.65 -2.87
CA SER A 86 -26.98 -1.04 -1.48
C SER A 86 -26.35 -2.39 -1.18
N ILE A 87 -25.52 -2.50 -0.12
CA ILE A 87 -24.95 -3.78 0.34
C ILE A 87 -25.32 -3.99 1.80
N GLU A 88 -26.20 -4.96 2.06
CA GLU A 88 -26.38 -5.59 3.37
C GLU A 88 -25.33 -6.69 3.53
N VAL A 89 -24.51 -6.61 4.59
CA VAL A 89 -23.55 -7.67 4.95
C VAL A 89 -24.13 -8.47 6.10
N GLN A 90 -24.39 -9.76 5.86
CA GLN A 90 -24.75 -10.71 6.91
C GLN A 90 -23.53 -11.21 7.67
N ASP A 91 -23.73 -11.38 8.97
CA ASP A 91 -22.77 -11.86 9.95
C ASP A 91 -22.52 -13.39 9.86
N PRO A 92 -21.37 -13.92 10.36
CA PRO A 92 -20.94 -15.30 10.13
C PRO A 92 -21.71 -16.35 10.95
N VAL A 93 -21.86 -17.52 10.34
CA VAL A 93 -22.53 -18.75 10.84
C VAL A 93 -21.76 -19.38 12.03
N PRO A 94 -22.43 -19.88 13.09
CA PRO A 94 -21.77 -20.53 14.22
C PRO A 94 -21.51 -22.03 13.99
N GLU A 95 -20.34 -22.50 14.44
CA GLU A 95 -19.87 -23.90 14.39
C GLU A 95 -20.80 -24.88 15.13
N THR A 96 -21.22 -25.94 14.44
CA THR A 96 -21.90 -27.10 15.01
C THR A 96 -20.89 -28.11 15.59
N LYS A 97 -21.03 -28.43 16.89
CA LYS A 97 -20.36 -29.57 17.55
C LYS A 97 -21.06 -30.90 17.24
N ARG A 98 -20.28 -31.94 16.91
CA ARG A 98 -20.27 -33.36 17.40
C ARG A 98 -19.78 -34.33 16.30
N PRO A 99 -19.33 -35.57 16.59
CA PRO A 99 -18.84 -36.18 17.85
C PRO A 99 -17.44 -36.84 17.70
N ARG A 100 -16.85 -37.29 18.83
CA ARG A 100 -15.66 -38.17 18.90
C ARG A 100 -16.07 -39.64 19.07
N HIS A 101 -15.13 -40.53 18.73
CA HIS A 101 -15.07 -42.01 18.84
C HIS A 101 -15.50 -42.74 17.55
N ASP A 102 -14.79 -43.75 17.04
CA ASP A 102 -13.53 -44.43 17.38
C ASP A 102 -13.10 -45.14 16.07
N ASP A 103 -11.79 -45.18 15.76
CA ASP A 103 -11.13 -46.45 15.41
C ASP A 103 -9.64 -46.25 15.14
N LYS A 104 -8.87 -47.18 15.72
CA LYS A 104 -7.41 -47.26 15.79
C LYS A 104 -6.85 -47.95 14.56
N SER A 105 -5.75 -47.45 14.01
CA SER A 105 -4.57 -48.27 13.62
C SER A 105 -3.40 -47.39 13.17
N ASP A 106 -2.42 -47.26 14.07
CA ASP A 106 -0.95 -47.27 13.90
C ASP A 106 -0.30 -46.75 12.61
N CYS A 107 0.41 -45.61 12.73
CA CYS A 107 1.84 -45.53 12.39
C CYS A 107 2.48 -44.30 13.06
N ASP A 108 3.40 -44.56 14.00
CA ASP A 108 4.25 -43.59 14.69
C ASP A 108 5.21 -42.87 13.72
N LEU A 109 5.40 -41.56 13.92
CA LEU A 109 6.70 -40.87 14.05
C LEU A 109 6.44 -39.37 14.37
N ASP A 110 6.74 -39.01 15.62
CA ASP A 110 6.48 -37.72 16.30
C ASP A 110 7.28 -36.54 15.70
N ASN A 111 6.61 -35.41 15.45
CA ASN A 111 7.21 -34.08 15.31
C ASN A 111 6.64 -33.19 16.44
N ARG A 112 7.46 -32.87 17.44
CA ARG A 112 7.10 -32.00 18.58
C ARG A 112 7.86 -30.69 18.49
N ASP A 113 7.16 -29.60 18.19
CA ASP A 113 7.57 -28.25 18.55
C ASP A 113 6.75 -27.78 19.75
N THR A 114 7.43 -27.70 20.89
CA THR A 114 6.98 -26.97 22.08
C THR A 114 8.05 -25.94 22.37
N GLN A 115 7.73 -24.65 22.31
CA GLN A 115 8.56 -23.62 22.92
C GLN A 115 7.71 -22.75 23.84
N GLN A 116 7.98 -22.88 25.14
CA GLN A 116 7.66 -21.92 26.18
C GLN A 116 8.83 -20.96 26.39
N PRO A 117 8.58 -19.74 26.93
CA PRO A 117 9.54 -18.65 26.92
C PRO A 117 10.50 -18.67 28.13
N ILE A 118 11.78 -18.43 27.87
CA ILE A 118 12.81 -18.19 28.91
C ILE A 118 13.05 -16.68 29.03
N LEU A 119 12.75 -16.17 30.23
CA LEU A 119 13.21 -14.87 30.74
C LEU A 119 14.73 -14.90 30.91
N ARG A 120 15.46 -13.94 30.32
CA ARG A 120 16.82 -13.62 30.77
C ARG A 120 17.00 -12.10 30.89
N ASN A 121 17.34 -11.73 32.12
CA ASN A 121 17.98 -10.49 32.52
C ASN A 121 19.27 -10.29 31.72
N ASN A 122 19.52 -9.07 31.25
CA ASN A 122 20.86 -8.60 30.93
C ASN A 122 21.18 -7.39 31.81
N GLN A 123 22.03 -7.63 32.80
CA GLN A 123 22.98 -6.65 33.31
C GLN A 123 24.08 -6.49 32.26
N MET A 124 24.31 -5.27 31.79
CA MET A 124 25.53 -4.91 31.07
C MET A 124 26.48 -4.25 32.06
N SER A 125 27.63 -4.90 32.25
CA SER A 125 28.85 -4.32 32.81
C SER A 125 29.63 -3.65 31.68
N GLU A 126 29.79 -2.33 31.76
CA GLU A 126 30.81 -1.58 31.01
C GLU A 126 32.00 -1.34 31.95
N ALA A 127 33.21 -1.53 31.43
CA ALA A 127 34.46 -1.10 32.04
C ALA A 127 35.27 -0.32 31.01
N ASP A 128 35.54 0.94 31.39
CA ASP A 128 36.74 1.76 31.20
C ASP A 128 37.31 2.03 29.78
N ASP A 129 37.26 3.30 29.34
CA ASP A 129 38.43 4.19 29.51
C ASP A 129 38.03 5.69 29.49
N SER A 130 38.87 6.44 30.19
CA SER A 130 38.84 7.75 30.82
C SER A 130 38.69 9.02 29.94
N SER A 131 38.12 10.09 30.51
CA SER A 131 38.90 11.24 31.07
C SER A 131 38.10 12.55 31.29
N VAL A 132 38.31 13.12 32.49
CA VAL A 132 38.24 14.54 32.93
C VAL A 132 36.88 15.19 33.26
N GLY A 133 36.62 15.31 34.57
CA GLY A 133 36.60 16.63 35.24
C GLY A 133 35.29 17.08 35.90
N GLY A 134 35.30 17.16 37.24
CA GLY A 134 34.69 18.31 37.94
C GLY A 134 33.53 18.06 38.91
N ASP A 135 33.90 17.71 40.14
CA ASP A 135 33.45 18.32 41.40
C ASP A 135 31.97 18.24 41.87
N SER A 136 31.81 17.35 42.86
CA SER A 136 31.52 17.68 44.27
C SER A 136 30.08 17.67 44.82
N SER A 137 29.97 16.87 45.89
CA SER A 137 29.22 17.10 47.14
C SER A 137 27.76 16.63 47.16
N LEU A 138 27.46 15.41 47.65
CA LEU A 138 27.39 14.98 49.06
C LEU A 138 26.05 15.32 49.74
N GLY A 139 25.39 14.28 50.27
CA GLY A 139 24.38 14.42 51.32
C GLY A 139 23.23 13.41 51.27
N ASP A 140 23.52 12.13 51.52
CA ASP A 140 23.02 11.34 52.67
C ASP A 140 21.54 11.42 53.11
N VAL A 141 20.85 10.39 53.61
CA VAL A 141 21.09 8.95 53.83
C VAL A 141 19.80 8.38 54.45
N SER A 142 19.57 7.07 54.26
CA SER A 142 18.77 6.16 55.15
C SER A 142 17.26 6.39 55.22
N SER A 143 16.39 5.40 55.42
CA SER A 143 16.36 3.95 55.64
C SER A 143 14.85 3.64 55.68
N GLY A 144 14.27 2.45 55.54
CA GLY A 144 14.72 1.08 55.70
C GLY A 144 13.45 0.24 55.85
N GLN A 145 13.45 -0.93 55.19
CA GLN A 145 12.94 -2.25 55.64
C GLN A 145 11.44 -2.44 56.00
N GLN A 146 10.73 -3.31 55.26
CA GLN A 146 10.41 -4.74 55.56
C GLN A 146 9.10 -4.87 56.37
N GLN A 147 8.26 -5.90 56.32
CA GLN A 147 8.08 -7.20 55.64
C GLN A 147 6.64 -7.65 56.02
N LEU A 148 5.81 -8.15 55.09
CA LEU A 148 5.38 -9.55 54.91
C LEU A 148 4.23 -10.12 55.78
N CYS A 149 3.52 -11.05 55.10
CA CYS A 149 2.71 -12.21 55.53
C CYS A 149 1.25 -11.95 55.96
N GLU A 150 0.26 -12.41 55.17
CA GLU A 150 -0.35 -13.77 55.08
C GLU A 150 -1.40 -14.00 56.20
N ASP A 151 -2.67 -14.29 55.88
CA ASP A 151 -3.17 -15.67 55.78
C ASP A 151 -4.71 -15.76 55.53
N GLN A 152 -5.13 -16.98 55.19
CA GLN A 152 -6.40 -17.53 54.70
C GLN A 152 -7.66 -17.42 55.60
N THR A 153 -8.88 -17.53 55.03
CA THR A 153 -9.89 -18.60 55.32
C THR A 153 -11.24 -18.48 54.55
N LYS A 154 -12.00 -19.60 54.57
CA LYS A 154 -13.09 -20.11 53.69
C LYS A 154 -14.54 -19.85 54.18
N MET A 155 -15.49 -20.15 53.27
CA MET A 155 -16.93 -20.55 53.43
C MET A 155 -17.93 -19.42 53.77
N GLU A 156 -19.17 -19.38 53.25
CA GLU A 156 -20.16 -20.46 53.06
C GLU A 156 -21.27 -20.07 52.05
N VAL A 157 -21.95 -21.07 51.48
CA VAL A 157 -23.10 -20.97 50.54
C VAL A 157 -24.41 -21.14 51.30
N LEU A 158 -25.41 -20.29 51.06
CA LEU A 158 -26.81 -20.55 51.40
C LEU A 158 -27.71 -20.24 50.21
N ASP A 159 -28.50 -21.26 49.85
CA ASP A 159 -29.54 -21.25 48.82
C ASP A 159 -30.93 -21.34 49.49
N CYS A 160 -31.97 -21.15 48.68
CA CYS A 160 -33.40 -21.46 48.86
C CYS A 160 -34.38 -20.34 49.27
N LYS A 161 -35.20 -19.97 48.27
CA LYS A 161 -36.64 -20.26 48.11
C LYS A 161 -37.62 -19.09 48.02
N GLN A 162 -38.55 -19.31 47.09
CA GLN A 162 -39.71 -18.51 46.67
C GLN A 162 -40.75 -18.41 47.78
N ASP A 163 -41.56 -17.34 47.75
CA ASP A 163 -42.99 -17.43 48.07
C ASP A 163 -43.78 -16.35 47.31
N ASP A 164 -44.81 -16.81 46.59
CA ASP A 164 -45.86 -16.01 45.96
C ASP A 164 -46.94 -15.67 47.01
N ASN A 165 -47.47 -14.43 47.01
CA ASN A 165 -48.93 -14.24 47.16
C ASN A 165 -49.44 -12.84 46.77
N LYS A 166 -50.60 -12.87 46.10
CA LYS A 166 -51.48 -11.77 45.68
C LYS A 166 -52.19 -11.13 46.87
N GLU A 167 -52.50 -9.83 46.77
CA GLU A 167 -53.88 -9.34 46.97
C GLU A 167 -54.10 -7.92 46.41
N LYS A 168 -55.31 -7.69 45.87
CA LYS A 168 -55.81 -6.42 45.32
C LYS A 168 -56.67 -5.72 46.39
N GLY A 169 -56.54 -4.39 46.52
CA GLY A 169 -57.48 -3.53 47.25
C GLY A 169 -57.48 -2.10 46.70
N SER A 170 -58.66 -1.50 46.60
CA SER A 170 -58.99 -0.23 45.92
C SER A 170 -59.28 0.91 46.92
N LEU A 171 -59.36 2.16 46.42
CA LEU A 171 -59.70 3.44 47.08
C LEU A 171 -58.59 4.05 47.95
N GLY A 172 -58.30 5.35 47.99
CA GLY A 172 -58.92 6.54 47.43
C GLY A 172 -58.05 7.76 47.79
N SER A 173 -58.35 8.90 47.16
CA SER A 173 -57.61 10.16 47.11
C SER A 173 -57.26 10.81 48.47
N GLU A 174 -56.00 10.70 48.93
CA GLU A 174 -55.40 11.62 49.93
C GLU A 174 -53.84 11.59 49.93
N HIS A 175 -53.20 11.27 48.80
CA HIS A 175 -51.80 10.78 48.77
C HIS A 175 -50.72 11.71 48.19
N MET A 176 -50.97 13.02 48.04
CA MET A 176 -50.01 13.88 47.30
C MET A 176 -48.98 14.61 48.18
N GLU A 177 -49.26 14.91 49.45
CA GLU A 177 -48.30 15.60 50.35
C GLU A 177 -47.50 14.65 51.24
N THR A 178 -48.07 13.51 51.62
CA THR A 178 -47.39 12.45 52.41
C THR A 178 -46.34 11.68 51.60
N SER A 179 -46.34 11.79 50.27
CA SER A 179 -45.42 11.06 49.38
C SER A 179 -44.00 11.61 49.38
N LEU A 180 -43.78 12.90 49.68
CA LEU A 180 -42.43 13.45 49.77
C LEU A 180 -41.78 13.13 51.12
N VAL A 181 -42.57 13.12 52.20
CA VAL A 181 -42.08 12.78 53.55
C VAL A 181 -41.76 11.28 53.65
N ASN A 182 -42.60 10.40 53.08
CA ASN A 182 -42.34 8.95 53.10
C ASN A 182 -41.26 8.48 52.10
N TYR A 183 -40.88 9.28 51.10
CA TYR A 183 -39.75 8.94 50.22
C TYR A 183 -38.39 9.17 50.91
N MET A 184 -38.34 10.00 51.95
CA MET A 184 -37.11 10.28 52.69
C MET A 184 -36.74 9.19 53.71
N ASP A 185 -37.66 8.32 54.09
CA ASP A 185 -37.45 7.30 55.14
C ASP A 185 -36.93 5.94 54.66
N THR A 186 -36.76 5.73 53.34
CA THR A 186 -36.28 4.44 52.79
C THR A 186 -34.98 4.52 52.00
N HIS A 187 -34.42 5.72 51.80
CA HIS A 187 -33.16 5.92 51.09
C HIS A 187 -32.25 6.81 51.93
N ALA A 188 -31.22 6.23 52.56
CA ALA A 188 -30.27 6.96 53.39
C ALA A 188 -29.72 8.19 52.62
N ILE A 189 -30.09 9.38 53.11
CA ILE A 189 -29.52 10.66 52.68
C ILE A 189 -28.02 10.59 52.95
N LYS A 190 -27.20 10.73 51.91
CA LYS A 190 -25.74 10.69 52.06
C LYS A 190 -25.11 12.08 52.04
N VAL A 191 -25.59 12.97 51.17
CA VAL A 191 -25.07 14.34 51.04
C VAL A 191 -26.20 15.30 50.62
N ASP A 192 -26.22 16.51 51.17
CA ASP A 192 -27.12 17.59 50.75
C ASP A 192 -26.32 18.80 50.26
N LEU A 193 -26.49 19.15 48.98
CA LEU A 193 -25.84 20.29 48.33
C LEU A 193 -26.81 21.47 48.10
N THR A 194 -27.99 21.49 48.72
CA THR A 194 -29.04 22.49 48.49
C THR A 194 -28.48 23.91 48.55
N GLN A 195 -27.76 24.25 49.62
CA GLN A 195 -27.23 25.60 49.84
C GLN A 195 -26.20 26.03 48.79
N SER A 196 -25.43 25.09 48.24
CA SER A 196 -24.43 25.38 47.21
C SER A 196 -25.07 25.87 45.90
N PHE A 197 -26.33 25.54 45.65
CA PHE A 197 -27.05 25.88 44.41
C PHE A 197 -28.14 26.95 44.58
N VAL A 198 -28.32 27.49 45.79
CA VAL A 198 -29.20 28.64 46.01
C VAL A 198 -28.51 29.89 45.46
N SER A 199 -29.12 30.53 44.46
CA SER A 199 -28.60 31.75 43.87
C SER A 199 -29.73 32.64 43.37
N ASP A 200 -29.60 33.94 43.63
CA ASP A 200 -30.47 34.98 43.07
C ASP A 200 -29.99 35.50 41.72
N GLN A 201 -28.84 35.00 41.25
CA GLN A 201 -28.25 35.39 39.97
C GLN A 201 -29.20 35.12 38.81
N VAL A 202 -29.30 36.11 37.92
CA VAL A 202 -29.98 36.01 36.64
C VAL A 202 -28.91 35.82 35.56
N PHE A 203 -29.05 34.76 34.77
CA PHE A 203 -28.15 34.42 33.68
C PHE A 203 -28.71 34.95 32.37
N ASP A 204 -27.83 35.50 31.53
CA ASP A 204 -28.21 36.09 30.24
C ASP A 204 -28.49 35.05 29.16
N SER A 205 -28.22 33.77 29.44
CA SER A 205 -28.56 32.67 28.53
C SER A 205 -28.77 31.35 29.26
N ARG A 206 -29.43 30.42 28.56
CA ARG A 206 -29.59 29.03 29.00
C ARG A 206 -28.24 28.36 29.28
N ASP A 207 -27.26 28.60 28.42
CA ASP A 207 -25.97 27.91 28.48
C ASP A 207 -25.11 28.48 29.62
N ALA A 208 -25.18 29.79 29.88
CA ALA A 208 -24.54 30.42 31.04
C ALA A 208 -25.07 29.85 32.38
N LEU A 209 -26.38 29.60 32.48
CA LEU A 209 -26.97 28.92 33.63
C LEU A 209 -26.43 27.48 33.79
N ILE A 210 -26.33 26.74 32.69
CA ILE A 210 -25.84 25.34 32.69
C ILE A 210 -24.38 25.30 33.13
N GLU A 211 -23.54 26.17 32.58
CA GLU A 211 -22.12 26.29 32.92
C GLU A 211 -21.95 26.60 34.40
N TRP A 212 -22.71 27.57 34.93
CA TRP A 212 -22.67 27.90 36.36
C TRP A 212 -23.07 26.70 37.23
N CYS A 213 -24.15 25.99 36.90
CA CYS A 213 -24.57 24.82 37.66
C CYS A 213 -23.53 23.69 37.60
N GLN A 214 -22.89 23.48 36.45
CA GLN A 214 -21.83 22.48 36.30
C GLN A 214 -20.58 22.85 37.09
N GLU A 215 -20.23 24.15 37.12
CA GLU A 215 -19.10 24.68 37.87
C GLU A 215 -19.29 24.56 39.39
N VAL A 216 -20.47 24.94 39.88
CA VAL A 216 -20.86 24.73 41.28
C VAL A 216 -20.85 23.25 41.62
N GLY A 217 -21.40 22.39 40.77
CA GLY A 217 -21.33 20.94 40.95
C GLY A 217 -19.90 20.43 41.04
N ARG A 218 -19.04 20.82 40.11
CA ARG A 218 -17.64 20.43 40.04
C ARG A 218 -16.86 20.81 41.31
N LYS A 219 -17.05 22.02 41.83
CA LYS A 219 -16.46 22.48 43.10
C LYS A 219 -16.93 21.66 44.30
N ASN A 220 -18.14 21.13 44.24
CA ASN A 220 -18.73 20.28 45.27
C ASN A 220 -18.63 18.78 44.92
N MET A 221 -17.72 18.36 44.04
CA MET A 221 -17.52 16.97 43.63
C MET A 221 -18.77 16.25 43.08
N SER A 222 -19.72 17.02 42.55
CA SER A 222 -20.98 16.52 41.98
C SER A 222 -21.05 16.80 40.49
N VAL A 223 -21.32 15.76 39.69
CA VAL A 223 -21.44 15.91 38.22
C VAL A 223 -22.89 16.20 37.86
N VAL A 224 -23.14 17.46 37.49
CA VAL A 224 -24.45 17.96 37.06
C VAL A 224 -24.60 17.79 35.55
N VAL A 225 -25.64 17.08 35.13
CA VAL A 225 -25.97 16.81 33.72
C VAL A 225 -27.37 17.29 33.38
N ILE A 226 -27.64 17.54 32.10
CA ILE A 226 -28.99 17.87 31.63
C ILE A 226 -29.86 16.61 31.73
N SER A 227 -30.90 16.65 32.58
CA SER A 227 -31.82 15.53 32.76
C SER A 227 -33.03 15.64 31.83
N LYS A 228 -33.58 16.84 31.65
CA LYS A 228 -34.62 17.14 30.66
C LYS A 228 -34.41 18.53 30.09
N SER A 229 -34.54 18.68 28.78
CA SER A 229 -34.55 20.00 28.16
C SER A 229 -35.55 20.10 27.01
N ARG A 230 -36.19 21.26 26.88
CA ARG A 230 -37.07 21.62 25.77
C ARG A 230 -36.82 23.08 25.40
N LYS A 231 -36.62 23.34 24.10
CA LYS A 231 -36.50 24.69 23.55
C LYS A 231 -37.88 25.40 23.56
N PRO A 232 -37.91 26.74 23.66
CA PRO A 232 -39.16 27.49 23.52
C PRO A 232 -39.72 27.32 22.10
N VAL A 233 -41.02 27.05 21.99
CA VAL A 233 -41.79 26.99 20.73
C VAL A 233 -43.02 27.87 20.93
N GLN A 234 -43.55 28.51 19.89
CA GLN A 234 -44.73 29.39 19.99
C GLN A 234 -45.84 28.73 20.83
N GLY A 235 -46.22 29.38 21.95
CA GLY A 235 -47.26 28.92 22.87
C GLY A 235 -46.80 27.98 24.00
N ARG A 236 -45.52 27.60 24.12
CA ARG A 236 -45.00 26.78 25.24
C ARG A 236 -43.66 27.29 25.77
N ALA A 237 -43.60 27.52 27.09
CA ALA A 237 -42.39 27.98 27.78
C ALA A 237 -41.25 26.94 27.71
N ALA A 238 -40.01 27.44 27.70
CA ALA A 238 -38.82 26.59 27.73
C ALA A 238 -38.74 25.79 29.05
N ARG A 239 -38.21 24.56 28.99
CA ARG A 239 -38.02 23.70 30.17
C ARG A 239 -36.57 23.26 30.24
N LEU A 240 -35.94 23.51 31.39
CA LEU A 240 -34.61 22.99 31.71
C LEU A 240 -34.64 22.32 33.08
N GLU A 241 -34.22 21.07 33.13
CA GLU A 241 -34.06 20.28 34.34
C GLU A 241 -32.64 19.71 34.28
N LEU A 242 -31.86 19.97 35.33
CA LEU A 242 -30.52 19.43 35.52
C LEU A 242 -30.58 18.43 36.68
N GLY A 243 -29.74 17.41 36.67
CA GLY A 243 -29.68 16.42 37.74
C GLY A 243 -28.31 15.78 37.86
N CYS A 244 -28.16 14.85 38.79
CA CYS A 244 -26.90 14.12 38.96
C CYS A 244 -26.69 13.13 37.80
N GLU A 245 -25.44 12.90 37.39
CA GLU A 245 -25.12 11.86 36.39
C GLU A 245 -25.60 10.45 36.78
N ARG A 246 -25.72 10.17 38.09
CA ARG A 246 -26.22 8.91 38.65
C ARG A 246 -27.75 8.90 38.81
N GLY A 247 -28.42 9.95 38.34
CA GLY A 247 -29.87 10.12 38.37
C GLY A 247 -30.62 9.23 37.39
N GLY A 248 -31.85 8.86 37.78
CA GLY A 248 -32.77 8.05 37.00
C GLY A 248 -32.39 6.56 36.92
N VAL A 249 -33.08 5.85 36.02
CA VAL A 249 -32.87 4.41 35.76
C VAL A 249 -32.21 4.25 34.39
N TYR A 250 -31.44 3.17 34.21
CA TYR A 250 -30.94 2.79 32.89
C TYR A 250 -32.13 2.54 31.95
N ARG A 251 -32.06 3.11 30.75
CA ARG A 251 -33.02 2.86 29.68
C ARG A 251 -32.24 2.28 28.52
N ASP A 252 -32.61 1.07 28.11
CA ASP A 252 -32.10 0.53 26.85
C ASP A 252 -32.75 1.31 25.70
N HIS A 253 -31.92 1.90 24.86
CA HIS A 253 -32.35 2.74 23.74
C HIS A 253 -32.37 1.99 22.41
N LYS A 254 -32.28 0.65 22.40
CA LYS A 254 -32.59 -0.14 21.20
C LYS A 254 -34.00 0.24 20.71
N LYS A 255 -34.08 0.70 19.45
CA LYS A 255 -35.36 1.00 18.80
C LYS A 255 -36.23 -0.26 18.85
N LYS A 256 -37.50 -0.11 19.21
CA LYS A 256 -38.50 -1.20 19.32
C LYS A 256 -38.80 -1.93 18.00
N THR A 257 -38.09 -1.66 16.91
CA THR A 257 -38.42 -2.13 15.56
C THR A 257 -37.49 -3.19 15.00
N ASP A 258 -36.38 -3.51 15.66
CA ASP A 258 -35.44 -4.49 15.12
C ASP A 258 -35.63 -5.82 15.83
N THR A 259 -36.13 -6.83 15.10
CA THR A 259 -36.16 -8.23 15.55
C THR A 259 -34.76 -8.63 16.03
N PRO A 260 -34.61 -9.17 17.26
CA PRO A 260 -33.30 -9.43 17.84
C PRO A 260 -32.56 -10.48 17.01
N THR A 261 -31.32 -10.18 16.61
CA THR A 261 -30.46 -11.15 15.92
C THR A 261 -29.90 -12.18 16.90
N PRO A 262 -29.53 -13.40 16.47
CA PRO A 262 -28.91 -14.41 17.34
C PRO A 262 -27.64 -13.93 18.08
N LYS A 263 -26.94 -12.93 17.52
CA LYS A 263 -25.78 -12.26 18.16
C LYS A 263 -26.16 -11.32 19.32
N ASP A 264 -27.40 -10.84 19.36
CA ASP A 264 -27.90 -10.00 20.46
C ASP A 264 -28.20 -10.81 21.72
N LEU A 265 -28.47 -12.11 21.58
CA LEU A 265 -28.76 -13.02 22.69
C LEU A 265 -27.51 -13.49 23.44
N THR A 266 -26.32 -13.33 22.84
CA THR A 266 -25.03 -13.80 23.41
C THR A 266 -24.19 -12.71 24.05
N LYS A 267 -24.44 -11.42 23.76
CA LYS A 267 -23.75 -10.30 24.44
C LYS A 267 -24.56 -9.80 25.66
N LYS A 268 -24.49 -10.53 26.76
CA LYS A 268 -24.74 -9.89 28.07
C LYS A 268 -23.62 -8.88 28.31
N ARG A 269 -23.94 -7.59 28.41
CA ARG A 269 -22.98 -6.62 28.95
C ARG A 269 -22.64 -7.05 30.37
N GLU A 270 -21.38 -7.40 30.60
CA GLU A 270 -20.84 -7.71 31.94
C GLU A 270 -20.77 -6.48 32.86
N SER A 271 -21.07 -5.27 32.34
CA SER A 271 -21.04 -4.03 33.11
C SER A 271 -22.44 -3.49 33.40
N GLY A 272 -22.72 -3.27 34.69
CA GLY A 272 -23.94 -2.63 35.18
C GLY A 272 -23.97 -1.11 34.99
N THR A 273 -25.14 -0.50 35.17
CA THR A 273 -25.31 0.95 35.14
C THR A 273 -24.80 1.60 36.44
N ARG A 274 -24.15 2.77 36.34
CA ARG A 274 -23.80 3.60 37.52
C ARG A 274 -24.98 4.39 38.08
N LYS A 275 -26.12 4.39 37.39
CA LYS A 275 -27.34 5.09 37.81
C LYS A 275 -27.97 4.40 39.02
N CYS A 276 -28.21 5.17 40.07
CA CYS A 276 -28.78 4.73 41.34
C CYS A 276 -30.07 5.49 41.70
N GLY A 277 -30.73 6.09 40.70
CA GLY A 277 -31.97 6.84 40.95
C GLY A 277 -31.76 8.10 41.79
N CYS A 278 -30.57 8.72 41.74
CA CYS A 278 -30.26 9.89 42.56
C CYS A 278 -31.32 11.00 42.41
N PRO A 279 -31.87 11.54 43.52
CA PRO A 279 -32.98 12.50 43.48
C PRO A 279 -32.53 13.94 43.19
N PHE A 280 -31.22 14.24 43.27
CA PHE A 280 -30.65 15.56 43.00
C PHE A 280 -31.16 16.14 41.68
N THR A 281 -31.84 17.28 41.76
CA THR A 281 -32.49 17.94 40.62
C THR A 281 -32.54 19.46 40.80
N LEU A 282 -32.15 20.19 39.76
CA LEU A 282 -32.27 21.64 39.62
C LEU A 282 -33.22 21.98 38.47
N LYS A 283 -33.99 23.06 38.60
CA LYS A 283 -34.87 23.59 37.55
C LYS A 283 -34.35 24.93 37.06
N GLY A 284 -34.17 25.06 35.76
CA GLY A 284 -33.97 26.36 35.11
C GLY A 284 -35.31 27.01 34.85
N VAL A 285 -35.51 28.20 35.40
CA VAL A 285 -36.71 29.03 35.23
C VAL A 285 -36.43 30.04 34.13
N TRP A 286 -37.20 29.96 33.05
CA TRP A 286 -37.13 30.88 31.91
C TRP A 286 -37.93 32.15 32.20
N MET A 287 -37.34 33.30 31.89
CA MET A 287 -37.89 34.64 32.12
C MET A 287 -37.92 35.45 30.82
N SER A 288 -38.66 36.56 30.84
CA SER A 288 -38.75 37.50 29.71
C SER A 288 -37.37 37.99 29.28
N GLY A 289 -37.14 38.09 27.96
CA GLY A 289 -35.86 38.51 27.40
C GLY A 289 -34.78 37.42 27.37
N ASP A 290 -35.19 36.15 27.35
CA ASP A 290 -34.32 34.96 27.34
C ASP A 290 -33.34 34.86 28.53
N LYS A 291 -33.77 35.41 29.67
CA LYS A 291 -33.03 35.33 30.93
C LYS A 291 -33.42 34.09 31.72
N TRP A 292 -32.48 33.58 32.51
CA TRP A 292 -32.63 32.31 33.22
C TRP A 292 -32.28 32.45 34.69
N LYS A 293 -33.01 31.75 35.57
CA LYS A 293 -32.70 31.64 37.01
C LYS A 293 -32.70 30.16 37.44
N VAL A 294 -31.80 29.80 38.35
CA VAL A 294 -31.77 28.45 38.93
C VAL A 294 -32.76 28.34 40.10
N ARG A 295 -33.47 27.22 40.20
CA ARG A 295 -34.26 26.84 41.39
C ARG A 295 -33.90 25.42 41.79
N VAL A 296 -33.48 25.24 43.05
CA VAL A 296 -33.24 23.90 43.60
C VAL A 296 -34.58 23.20 43.77
N HIS A 297 -34.74 22.02 43.17
CA HIS A 297 -35.92 21.18 43.36
C HIS A 297 -35.66 20.09 44.40
N CYS A 298 -34.46 19.50 44.36
CA CYS A 298 -33.93 18.62 45.40
C CYS A 298 -32.40 18.72 45.37
N GLY A 299 -31.77 19.15 46.46
CA GLY A 299 -30.30 19.21 46.58
C GLY A 299 -29.66 17.96 47.17
N VAL A 300 -30.46 16.94 47.47
CA VAL A 300 -30.03 15.72 48.16
C VAL A 300 -29.50 14.66 47.19
N HIS A 301 -28.42 13.98 47.58
CA HIS A 301 -27.86 12.80 46.94
C HIS A 301 -28.06 11.56 47.83
N ASN A 302 -28.45 10.44 47.21
CA ASN A 302 -28.59 9.13 47.87
C ASN A 302 -27.31 8.26 47.76
N HIS A 303 -26.18 8.89 47.45
CA HIS A 303 -24.89 8.24 47.26
C HIS A 303 -23.76 9.17 47.67
N ASP A 304 -22.60 8.60 47.98
CA ASP A 304 -21.41 9.36 48.33
C ASP A 304 -20.89 10.11 47.09
N LEU A 305 -20.29 11.27 47.33
CA LEU A 305 -19.59 12.03 46.30
C LEU A 305 -18.18 11.46 46.13
N PRO A 306 -17.65 11.40 44.89
CA PRO A 306 -16.32 10.87 44.63
C PRO A 306 -15.20 11.77 45.19
N GLU A 307 -14.07 11.18 45.55
CA GLU A 307 -12.84 11.89 45.93
C GLU A 307 -12.16 12.58 44.72
N THR A 308 -12.38 12.04 43.52
CA THR A 308 -11.85 12.60 42.27
C THR A 308 -12.87 12.49 41.15
N LEU A 309 -12.94 13.50 40.28
CA LEU A 309 -13.80 13.46 39.09
C LEU A 309 -13.16 12.71 37.91
N VAL A 310 -11.95 12.14 38.08
CA VAL A 310 -11.29 11.34 37.04
C VAL A 310 -12.13 10.09 36.75
N GLY A 311 -12.42 9.83 35.47
CA GLY A 311 -13.24 8.69 35.04
C GLY A 311 -14.74 8.98 34.95
N HIS A 312 -15.18 10.19 35.31
CA HIS A 312 -16.54 10.65 35.07
C HIS A 312 -16.71 11.09 33.62
N SER A 313 -17.50 10.31 32.85
CA SER A 313 -17.59 10.45 31.38
C SER A 313 -18.08 11.80 30.87
N TYR A 314 -18.81 12.56 31.69
CA TYR A 314 -19.30 13.88 31.32
C TYR A 314 -18.23 14.96 31.50
N VAL A 315 -17.50 14.92 32.63
CA VAL A 315 -16.41 15.86 32.95
C VAL A 315 -15.16 15.59 32.10
N ALA A 316 -14.95 14.33 31.71
CA ALA A 316 -13.85 13.92 30.84
C ALA A 316 -14.04 14.29 29.35
N ARG A 317 -15.11 15.00 28.98
CA ARG A 317 -15.33 15.40 27.57
C ARG A 317 -14.37 16.50 27.17
N LEU A 318 -13.74 16.34 26.01
CA LEU A 318 -12.85 17.34 25.43
C LEU A 318 -13.63 18.60 25.05
N LYS A 319 -13.14 19.76 25.49
CA LYS A 319 -13.56 21.07 25.01
C LYS A 319 -13.15 21.25 23.55
N GLU A 320 -13.72 22.24 22.85
CA GLU A 320 -13.47 22.41 21.41
C GLU A 320 -11.99 22.69 21.10
N GLU A 321 -11.33 23.53 21.91
CA GLU A 321 -9.90 23.81 21.81
C GLU A 321 -9.04 22.55 22.04
N GLU A 322 -9.42 21.72 23.02
CA GLU A 322 -8.74 20.45 23.33
C GLU A 322 -8.95 19.41 22.22
N LYS A 323 -10.11 19.40 21.56
CA LYS A 323 -10.34 18.55 20.37
C LYS A 323 -9.43 18.96 19.23
N GLN A 324 -9.24 20.26 18.98
CA GLN A 324 -8.36 20.73 17.91
C GLN A 324 -6.91 20.30 18.16
N ILE A 325 -6.42 20.44 19.40
CA ILE A 325 -5.09 19.96 19.79
C ILE A 325 -4.97 18.44 19.58
N LEU A 326 -6.01 17.67 19.92
CA LEU A 326 -6.04 16.24 19.67
C LEU A 326 -5.95 15.90 18.18
N VAL A 327 -6.68 16.63 17.32
CA VAL A 327 -6.64 16.46 15.86
C VAL A 327 -5.23 16.70 15.33
N ASP A 328 -4.63 17.84 15.66
CA ASP A 328 -3.32 18.24 15.14
C ASP A 328 -2.22 17.26 15.57
N LEU A 329 -2.18 16.91 16.86
CA LEU A 329 -1.21 15.93 17.36
C LEU A 329 -1.45 14.52 16.79
N THR A 330 -2.70 14.18 16.47
CA THR A 330 -3.01 12.90 15.84
C THR A 330 -2.55 12.84 14.39
N LYS A 331 -2.73 13.93 13.63
CA LYS A 331 -2.22 14.04 12.26
C LYS A 331 -0.69 14.01 12.20
N SER A 332 -0.01 14.57 13.19
CA SER A 332 1.45 14.53 13.34
C SER A 332 1.99 13.19 13.87
N GLY A 333 1.15 12.16 14.03
CA GLY A 333 1.58 10.82 14.42
C GLY A 333 1.91 10.64 15.91
N ALA A 334 1.56 11.59 16.78
CA ALA A 334 1.85 11.49 18.21
C ALA A 334 1.16 10.28 18.85
N ARG A 335 1.81 9.65 19.83
CA ARG A 335 1.23 8.52 20.56
C ARG A 335 0.07 9.00 21.46
N PRO A 336 -0.99 8.20 21.68
CA PRO A 336 -2.13 8.61 22.51
C PRO A 336 -1.75 9.10 23.92
N ARG A 337 -0.67 8.55 24.50
CA ARG A 337 -0.12 8.99 25.79
C ARG A 337 0.45 10.42 25.71
N GLN A 338 1.16 10.75 24.64
CA GLN A 338 1.71 12.10 24.42
C GLN A 338 0.58 13.10 24.25
N VAL A 339 -0.44 12.76 23.45
CA VAL A 339 -1.64 13.59 23.28
C VAL A 339 -2.29 13.89 24.64
N LEU A 340 -2.52 12.86 25.48
CA LEU A 340 -3.10 13.06 26.79
C LEU A 340 -2.22 13.95 27.70
N SER A 341 -0.91 13.75 27.67
CA SER A 341 0.05 14.54 28.46
C SER A 341 -0.03 16.02 28.08
N THR A 342 -0.01 16.33 26.79
CA THR A 342 -0.10 17.71 26.29
C THR A 342 -1.43 18.36 26.64
N LEU A 343 -2.54 17.61 26.58
CA LEU A 343 -3.86 18.13 26.99
C LEU A 343 -3.89 18.48 28.48
N LYS A 344 -3.30 17.64 29.35
CA LYS A 344 -3.23 17.89 30.79
C LYS A 344 -2.28 19.04 31.16
N GLU A 345 -1.20 19.22 30.41
CA GLU A 345 -0.26 20.32 30.61
C GLU A 345 -0.88 21.67 30.24
N ARG A 346 -1.64 21.72 29.13
CA ARG A 346 -2.31 22.93 28.66
C ARG A 346 -3.58 23.27 29.45
N SER A 347 -4.21 22.28 30.06
CA SER A 347 -5.47 22.44 30.81
C SER A 347 -5.40 21.66 32.12
N LYS A 348 -5.09 22.37 33.21
CA LYS A 348 -5.02 21.80 34.57
C LYS A 348 -6.36 21.21 35.05
N GLU A 349 -7.47 21.63 34.44
CA GLU A 349 -8.82 21.12 34.71
C GLU A 349 -9.21 19.91 33.84
N ASN A 350 -8.32 19.46 32.95
CA ASN A 350 -8.62 18.35 32.04
C ASN A 350 -8.73 17.02 32.79
N MET A 351 -9.94 16.47 32.84
CA MET A 351 -10.23 15.17 33.46
C MET A 351 -10.25 14.00 32.46
N SER A 352 -9.69 14.21 31.26
CA SER A 352 -9.68 13.21 30.21
C SER A 352 -8.81 12.01 30.62
N THR A 353 -9.22 10.85 30.16
CA THR A 353 -8.49 9.58 30.36
C THR A 353 -7.97 9.06 29.04
N MET A 354 -7.08 8.06 29.08
CA MET A 354 -6.64 7.36 27.86
C MET A 354 -7.82 6.84 27.03
N ARG A 355 -8.87 6.34 27.69
CA ARG A 355 -10.11 5.90 27.03
C ARG A 355 -10.80 7.04 26.27
N THR A 356 -10.74 8.26 26.80
CA THR A 356 -11.29 9.45 26.14
C THR A 356 -10.54 9.74 24.84
N ILE A 357 -9.20 9.67 24.88
CA ILE A 357 -8.36 9.89 23.69
C ILE A 357 -8.60 8.82 22.63
N TYR A 358 -8.67 7.54 23.02
CA TYR A 358 -9.00 6.46 22.08
C TYR A 358 -10.37 6.63 21.46
N ASN A 359 -11.39 6.96 22.25
CA ASN A 359 -12.74 7.20 21.74
C ASN A 359 -12.79 8.41 20.81
N ALA A 360 -12.15 9.52 21.17
CA ALA A 360 -12.10 10.72 20.33
C ALA A 360 -11.38 10.45 19.00
N ARG A 361 -10.25 9.72 19.02
CA ARG A 361 -9.57 9.27 17.81
C ARG A 361 -10.43 8.34 16.96
N ALA A 362 -11.17 7.43 17.58
CA ALA A 362 -12.10 6.57 16.86
C ALA A 362 -13.20 7.40 16.19
N THR A 363 -13.75 8.40 16.88
CA THR A 363 -14.72 9.34 16.30
C THR A 363 -14.12 10.17 15.17
N LEU A 364 -12.88 10.67 15.30
CA LEU A 364 -12.20 11.39 14.22
C LEU A 364 -12.01 10.52 12.99
N LYS A 365 -11.58 9.26 13.17
CA LYS A 365 -11.53 8.29 12.08
C LYS A 365 -12.90 8.12 11.44
N LEU A 366 -13.97 7.96 12.23
CA LEU A 366 -15.34 7.84 11.71
C LEU A 366 -15.82 9.10 10.98
N MET A 367 -15.40 10.28 11.39
CA MET A 367 -15.72 11.56 10.73
C MET A 367 -14.95 11.73 9.41
N GLU A 368 -13.67 11.36 9.37
CA GLU A 368 -12.87 11.28 8.12
C GLU A 368 -13.43 10.23 7.15
N ILE A 369 -14.12 9.21 7.67
CA ILE A 369 -14.67 8.10 6.91
C ILE A 369 -15.94 8.46 6.12
N GLU A 370 -16.63 9.57 6.37
CA GLU A 370 -17.77 10.10 5.57
C GLU A 370 -18.63 9.02 4.84
N GLY A 371 -19.04 7.96 5.55
CA GLY A 371 -19.81 6.83 4.98
C GLY A 371 -19.10 5.98 3.90
N LYS A 372 -17.86 6.29 3.53
CA LYS A 372 -17.05 5.61 2.52
C LYS A 372 -16.22 4.47 3.11
N SER A 373 -16.28 3.30 2.48
CA SER A 373 -15.39 2.18 2.78
C SER A 373 -13.92 2.57 2.65
N ALA A 374 -13.02 1.81 3.29
CA ALA A 374 -11.58 2.05 3.18
C ALA A 374 -11.09 2.02 1.71
N MET A 375 -11.72 1.20 0.86
CA MET A 375 -11.42 1.14 -0.57
C MET A 375 -11.89 2.40 -1.31
N GLN A 376 -13.11 2.88 -1.05
CA GLN A 376 -13.61 4.11 -1.65
C GLN A 376 -12.74 5.32 -1.30
N GLN A 377 -12.15 5.33 -0.11
CA GLN A 377 -11.17 6.35 0.27
C GLN A 377 -9.87 6.22 -0.53
N VAL A 378 -9.32 5.01 -0.70
CA VAL A 378 -8.13 4.77 -1.52
C VAL A 378 -8.38 5.16 -2.98
N LEU A 379 -9.49 4.74 -3.58
CA LEU A 379 -9.87 5.15 -4.94
C LEU A 379 -10.01 6.67 -5.06
N GLY A 380 -10.60 7.33 -4.04
CA GLY A 380 -10.67 8.79 -3.97
C GLY A 380 -9.30 9.44 -3.91
N PHE A 381 -8.34 8.87 -3.18
CA PHE A 381 -6.96 9.34 -3.14
C PHE A 381 -6.23 9.10 -4.46
N LEU A 382 -6.38 7.94 -5.09
CA LEU A 382 -5.80 7.62 -6.39
C LEU A 382 -6.29 8.62 -7.45
N LEU A 383 -7.59 8.91 -7.49
CA LEU A 383 -8.16 9.92 -8.39
C LEU A 383 -7.63 11.32 -8.09
N LYS A 384 -7.61 11.73 -6.81
CA LYS A 384 -7.13 13.04 -6.38
C LYS A 384 -5.67 13.28 -6.78
N HIS A 385 -4.84 12.26 -6.70
CA HIS A 385 -3.41 12.33 -7.01
C HIS A 385 -3.08 11.83 -8.44
N GLN A 386 -4.10 11.64 -9.30
CA GLN A 386 -3.96 11.29 -10.70
C GLN A 386 -3.14 10.00 -10.95
N TYR A 387 -3.30 9.01 -10.08
CA TYR A 387 -2.73 7.69 -10.30
C TYR A 387 -3.43 7.01 -11.47
N VAL A 388 -2.67 6.24 -12.25
CA VAL A 388 -3.24 5.23 -13.12
C VAL A 388 -3.73 4.09 -12.23
N GLU A 389 -4.98 3.67 -12.40
CA GLU A 389 -5.61 2.65 -11.57
C GLU A 389 -6.35 1.64 -12.46
N TRP A 390 -6.22 0.37 -12.13
CA TRP A 390 -7.04 -0.71 -12.68
C TRP A 390 -7.35 -1.72 -11.58
N HIS A 391 -8.56 -2.27 -11.63
CA HIS A 391 -8.97 -3.33 -10.72
C HIS A 391 -9.82 -4.38 -11.42
N ARG A 392 -9.91 -5.56 -10.80
CA ARG A 392 -10.91 -6.57 -11.17
C ARG A 392 -11.65 -7.09 -9.95
N LYS A 393 -12.90 -7.46 -10.19
CA LYS A 393 -13.82 -7.95 -9.16
C LYS A 393 -14.31 -9.36 -9.46
N ASP A 394 -14.78 -10.03 -8.43
CA ASP A 394 -15.60 -11.22 -8.59
C ASP A 394 -16.94 -10.86 -9.25
N LYS A 395 -17.39 -11.70 -10.19
CA LYS A 395 -18.63 -11.43 -10.94
C LYS A 395 -19.90 -11.74 -10.14
N GLU A 396 -19.79 -12.63 -9.16
CA GLU A 396 -20.91 -13.10 -8.36
C GLU A 396 -21.05 -12.30 -7.07
N THR A 397 -19.92 -12.02 -6.39
CA THR A 397 -19.93 -11.30 -5.11
C THR A 397 -19.73 -9.78 -5.23
N ASP A 398 -19.30 -9.28 -6.41
CA ASP A 398 -18.82 -7.90 -6.64
C ASP A 398 -17.65 -7.49 -5.72
N GLU A 399 -16.97 -8.46 -5.09
CA GLU A 399 -15.82 -8.21 -4.24
C GLU A 399 -14.56 -7.96 -5.06
N LEU A 400 -13.73 -7.03 -4.58
CA LEU A 400 -12.44 -6.72 -5.22
C LEU A 400 -11.48 -7.91 -5.08
N LYS A 401 -10.96 -8.41 -6.20
CA LYS A 401 -9.89 -9.42 -6.20
C LYS A 401 -8.52 -8.77 -6.21
N ASP A 402 -8.26 -7.96 -7.23
CA ASP A 402 -6.95 -7.35 -7.43
C ASP A 402 -7.11 -5.88 -7.81
N ILE A 403 -6.16 -5.07 -7.35
CA ILE A 403 -6.06 -3.65 -7.67
C ILE A 403 -4.61 -3.26 -7.92
N PHE A 404 -4.40 -2.53 -9.02
CA PHE A 404 -3.13 -2.04 -9.52
C PHE A 404 -3.16 -0.51 -9.51
N TRP A 405 -2.07 0.12 -9.07
CA TRP A 405 -1.88 1.54 -9.34
C TRP A 405 -0.43 1.95 -9.57
N ALA A 406 -0.24 2.99 -10.39
CA ALA A 406 1.04 3.58 -10.71
C ALA A 406 0.99 5.12 -10.57
N HIS A 407 2.01 5.69 -9.94
CA HIS A 407 2.11 7.14 -9.75
C HIS A 407 2.51 7.83 -11.08
N PRO A 408 1.91 8.98 -11.45
CA PRO A 408 2.14 9.61 -12.76
C PRO A 408 3.62 9.98 -13.00
N GLU A 409 4.32 10.53 -12.02
CA GLU A 409 5.76 10.84 -12.19
C GLU A 409 6.64 9.57 -12.19
N SER A 410 6.23 8.52 -11.47
CA SER A 410 6.96 7.25 -11.52
C SER A 410 6.81 6.56 -12.86
N LEU A 411 5.66 6.75 -13.51
CA LEU A 411 5.43 6.26 -14.87
C LEU A 411 6.38 6.95 -15.87
N GLN A 412 6.62 8.26 -15.73
CA GLN A 412 7.59 8.96 -16.57
C GLN A 412 9.01 8.39 -16.40
N LEU A 413 9.42 8.10 -15.16
CA LEU A 413 10.68 7.38 -14.92
C LEU A 413 10.65 5.98 -15.50
N ALA A 414 9.56 5.23 -15.38
CA ALA A 414 9.45 3.88 -15.92
C ALA A 414 9.60 3.86 -17.45
N LEU A 415 9.01 4.84 -18.14
CA LEU A 415 9.13 4.98 -19.59
C LEU A 415 10.56 5.31 -20.04
N GLY A 416 11.33 6.07 -19.24
CA GLY A 416 12.74 6.36 -19.52
C GLY A 416 13.70 5.24 -19.10
N PHE A 417 13.37 4.50 -18.03
CA PHE A 417 14.15 3.43 -17.43
C PHE A 417 13.40 2.10 -17.50
N HIS A 418 12.96 1.71 -18.71
CA HIS A 418 12.10 0.55 -18.91
C HIS A 418 12.85 -0.79 -18.91
N SER A 419 14.15 -0.79 -19.26
CA SER A 419 14.92 -1.99 -19.59
C SER A 419 14.92 -3.08 -18.51
N VAL A 420 15.01 -2.68 -17.23
CA VAL A 420 15.11 -3.61 -16.09
C VAL A 420 14.07 -3.27 -15.03
N LEU A 421 13.24 -4.26 -14.69
CA LEU A 421 12.27 -4.16 -13.61
C LEU A 421 12.53 -5.23 -12.55
N MET A 422 12.40 -4.86 -11.29
CA MET A 422 12.55 -5.74 -10.14
C MET A 422 11.17 -5.94 -9.52
N ILE A 423 10.80 -7.19 -9.29
CA ILE A 423 9.48 -7.57 -8.80
C ILE A 423 9.66 -8.43 -7.56
N ASP A 424 8.98 -8.04 -6.49
CA ASP A 424 8.97 -8.76 -5.21
C ASP A 424 7.57 -8.70 -4.60
N CYS A 425 7.10 -9.85 -4.12
CA CYS A 425 5.86 -9.92 -3.38
C CYS A 425 6.13 -9.94 -1.88
N THR A 426 5.40 -9.09 -1.14
CA THR A 426 5.50 -9.06 0.32
C THR A 426 4.25 -9.59 0.98
N TYR A 427 4.44 -10.58 1.84
CA TYR A 427 3.41 -11.12 2.72
C TYR A 427 3.29 -10.37 4.05
N LYS A 428 2.09 -10.41 4.65
CA LYS A 428 1.75 -10.05 6.04
C LYS A 428 1.69 -8.55 6.41
N ASN A 429 1.46 -7.64 5.46
CA ASN A 429 1.48 -6.20 5.72
C ASN A 429 0.11 -5.51 5.82
N ASN A 430 -1.00 -6.25 5.72
CA ASN A 430 -2.34 -5.68 5.87
C ASN A 430 -3.22 -6.60 6.72
N ARG A 431 -4.28 -6.03 7.31
CA ARG A 431 -5.28 -6.76 8.10
C ARG A 431 -6.00 -7.87 7.32
N PHE A 432 -5.91 -7.85 5.99
CA PHE A 432 -6.66 -8.69 5.07
C PHE A 432 -5.91 -9.95 4.65
N GLY A 433 -4.61 -10.06 4.94
CA GLY A 433 -3.78 -11.20 4.53
C GLY A 433 -3.43 -11.23 3.03
N SER A 434 -3.80 -10.20 2.27
CA SER A 434 -3.62 -10.13 0.82
C SER A 434 -2.15 -9.88 0.44
N PRO A 435 -1.59 -10.65 -0.52
CA PRO A 435 -0.29 -10.36 -1.14
C PRO A 435 -0.17 -8.93 -1.67
N LEU A 436 0.97 -8.29 -1.41
CA LEU A 436 1.33 -6.98 -1.96
C LEU A 436 2.53 -7.14 -2.87
N LEU A 437 2.29 -7.11 -4.18
CA LEU A 437 3.31 -7.09 -5.20
C LEU A 437 3.79 -5.65 -5.44
N ARG A 438 5.10 -5.47 -5.44
CA ARG A 438 5.74 -4.20 -5.73
C ARG A 438 6.61 -4.33 -6.97
N ILE A 439 6.48 -3.39 -7.89
CA ILE A 439 7.30 -3.30 -9.09
C ILE A 439 8.21 -2.09 -8.99
N VAL A 440 9.50 -2.29 -9.17
CA VAL A 440 10.55 -1.29 -8.94
C VAL A 440 11.42 -1.16 -10.19
N GLY A 441 11.70 0.08 -10.58
CA GLY A 441 12.67 0.42 -11.61
C GLY A 441 13.95 0.98 -11.01
N VAL A 442 14.99 1.08 -11.83
CA VAL A 442 16.30 1.61 -11.43
C VAL A 442 16.73 2.71 -12.38
N THR A 443 17.16 3.85 -11.82
CA THR A 443 17.66 4.98 -12.62
C THR A 443 19.13 4.81 -13.01
N SER A 444 19.61 5.67 -13.91
CA SER A 444 21.03 5.79 -14.29
C SER A 444 21.97 6.02 -13.11
N THR A 445 21.49 6.66 -12.04
CA THR A 445 22.27 6.94 -10.82
C THR A 445 22.24 5.79 -9.81
N GLY A 446 21.60 4.66 -10.14
CA GLY A 446 21.44 3.51 -9.25
C GLY A 446 20.40 3.71 -8.15
N LYS A 447 19.55 4.73 -8.26
CA LYS A 447 18.43 4.94 -7.33
C LYS A 447 17.24 4.09 -7.75
N LEU A 448 16.56 3.51 -6.77
CA LEU A 448 15.32 2.76 -6.98
C LEU A 448 14.12 3.69 -6.97
N PHE A 449 13.12 3.38 -7.78
CA PHE A 449 11.80 3.98 -7.70
C PHE A 449 10.69 2.94 -7.86
N THR A 450 9.58 3.17 -7.18
CA THR A 450 8.40 2.33 -7.35
C THR A 450 7.67 2.70 -8.64
N VAL A 451 7.51 1.73 -9.54
CA VAL A 451 6.68 1.85 -10.74
C VAL A 451 5.21 1.70 -10.38
N ALA A 452 4.88 0.61 -9.68
CA ALA A 452 3.51 0.27 -9.32
C ALA A 452 3.43 -0.55 -8.03
N PHE A 453 2.27 -0.45 -7.38
CA PHE A 453 1.84 -1.34 -6.31
C PHE A 453 0.61 -2.11 -6.75
N ILE A 454 0.54 -3.38 -6.34
CA ILE A 454 -0.57 -4.26 -6.66
C ILE A 454 -0.96 -5.02 -5.40
N PHE A 455 -2.20 -4.86 -4.94
CA PHE A 455 -2.79 -5.80 -4.00
C PHE A 455 -3.47 -6.89 -4.78
N MET A 456 -3.13 -8.14 -4.46
CA MET A 456 -3.69 -9.32 -5.09
C MET A 456 -4.44 -10.16 -4.06
N GLU A 457 -5.46 -10.89 -4.49
CA GLU A 457 -6.19 -11.83 -3.64
C GLU A 457 -5.30 -13.04 -3.27
N ALA A 458 -4.56 -13.57 -4.24
CA ALA A 458 -3.66 -14.72 -4.06
C ALA A 458 -2.44 -14.67 -4.98
N GLU A 459 -1.37 -15.37 -4.60
CA GLU A 459 -0.17 -15.56 -5.44
C GLU A 459 -0.37 -16.76 -6.38
N THR A 460 -1.22 -16.58 -7.39
CA THR A 460 -1.40 -17.55 -8.46
C THR A 460 -0.99 -16.96 -9.79
N GLU A 461 -0.73 -17.83 -10.77
CA GLU A 461 -0.31 -17.42 -12.11
C GLU A 461 -1.32 -16.47 -12.76
N ASP A 462 -2.62 -16.65 -12.50
CA ASP A 462 -3.69 -15.78 -13.02
C ASP A 462 -3.62 -14.36 -12.43
N HIS A 463 -3.42 -14.21 -11.11
CA HIS A 463 -3.29 -12.90 -10.48
C HIS A 463 -2.03 -12.17 -10.95
N TYR A 464 -0.90 -12.89 -11.07
CA TYR A 464 0.33 -12.33 -11.63
C TYR A 464 0.17 -11.95 -13.10
N ALA A 465 -0.45 -12.80 -13.93
CA ALA A 465 -0.67 -12.51 -15.34
C ALA A 465 -1.55 -11.27 -15.52
N TRP A 466 -2.57 -11.09 -14.68
CA TRP A 466 -3.38 -9.87 -14.66
C TRP A 466 -2.53 -8.64 -14.28
N ALA A 467 -1.77 -8.72 -13.19
CA ALA A 467 -0.92 -7.62 -12.73
C ALA A 467 0.14 -7.21 -13.77
N LEU A 468 0.78 -8.18 -14.41
CA LEU A 468 1.75 -7.97 -15.47
C LEU A 468 1.12 -7.47 -16.77
N THR A 469 -0.13 -7.86 -17.06
CA THR A 469 -0.89 -7.30 -18.19
C THR A 469 -1.20 -5.81 -17.96
N CYS A 470 -1.58 -5.44 -16.73
CA CYS A 470 -1.72 -4.04 -16.32
C CYS A 470 -0.39 -3.29 -16.47
N LEU A 471 0.71 -3.87 -15.98
CA LEU A 471 2.06 -3.31 -16.17
C LEU A 471 2.37 -3.08 -17.65
N LYS A 472 2.12 -4.08 -18.51
CA LYS A 472 2.40 -4.00 -19.96
C LYS A 472 1.67 -2.85 -20.63
N ARG A 473 0.45 -2.51 -20.18
CA ARG A 473 -0.34 -1.38 -20.70
C ARG A 473 0.28 -0.01 -20.40
N LEU A 474 1.19 0.08 -19.42
CA LEU A 474 1.91 1.31 -19.12
C LEU A 474 2.97 1.66 -20.17
N PHE A 475 3.41 0.69 -20.97
CA PHE A 475 4.51 0.85 -21.92
C PHE A 475 4.01 0.82 -23.36
N SER A 476 4.74 1.52 -24.24
CA SER A 476 4.56 1.39 -25.68
C SER A 476 5.19 0.07 -26.16
N PRO A 477 4.74 -0.50 -27.30
CA PRO A 477 5.31 -1.73 -27.84
C PRO A 477 6.84 -1.71 -28.02
N ASN A 478 7.43 -0.53 -28.25
CA ASN A 478 8.86 -0.34 -28.47
C ASN A 478 9.66 -0.10 -27.17
N THR A 479 8.99 0.13 -26.04
CA THR A 479 9.62 0.44 -24.73
C THR A 479 9.29 -0.61 -23.68
N LEU A 480 9.05 -1.85 -24.11
CA LEU A 480 8.78 -2.94 -23.18
C LEU A 480 10.03 -3.27 -22.33
N PRO A 481 9.83 -3.68 -21.06
CA PRO A 481 10.92 -4.21 -20.25
C PRO A 481 11.57 -5.43 -20.87
N SER A 482 12.90 -5.46 -20.81
CA SER A 482 13.72 -6.52 -21.41
C SER A 482 14.22 -7.54 -20.39
N VAL A 483 14.37 -7.14 -19.12
CA VAL A 483 14.87 -7.99 -18.05
C VAL A 483 14.01 -7.81 -16.79
N PHE A 484 13.57 -8.91 -16.21
CA PHE A 484 12.92 -8.95 -14.91
C PHE A 484 13.83 -9.58 -13.85
N VAL A 485 13.86 -9.03 -12.64
CA VAL A 485 14.58 -9.61 -11.49
C VAL A 485 13.57 -9.99 -10.42
N THR A 486 13.56 -11.25 -10.01
CA THR A 486 12.57 -11.81 -9.07
C THR A 486 13.24 -12.79 -8.11
N ASP A 487 12.59 -13.13 -7.00
CA ASP A 487 12.99 -14.22 -6.10
C ASP A 487 12.84 -15.63 -6.73
N GLY A 488 12.19 -15.74 -7.89
CA GLY A 488 12.02 -16.98 -8.63
C GLY A 488 10.75 -17.73 -8.28
N GLU A 489 9.74 -17.07 -7.72
CA GLU A 489 8.44 -17.67 -7.49
C GLU A 489 7.83 -18.21 -8.81
N HIS A 490 7.43 -19.48 -8.81
CA HIS A 490 7.06 -20.19 -10.03
C HIS A 490 5.88 -19.54 -10.76
N ALA A 491 4.84 -19.12 -10.02
CA ALA A 491 3.66 -18.49 -10.62
C ALA A 491 4.00 -17.15 -11.29
N LEU A 492 4.84 -16.34 -10.64
CA LEU A 492 5.32 -15.07 -11.20
C LEU A 492 6.20 -15.29 -12.45
N VAL A 493 7.14 -16.23 -12.41
CA VAL A 493 8.03 -16.52 -13.56
C VAL A 493 7.25 -17.04 -14.77
N ASN A 494 6.25 -17.90 -14.56
CA ASN A 494 5.36 -18.36 -15.62
C ASN A 494 4.54 -17.20 -16.22
N ALA A 495 4.01 -16.33 -15.36
CA ALA A 495 3.26 -15.16 -15.80
C ALA A 495 4.13 -14.17 -16.59
N ILE A 496 5.39 -13.93 -16.17
CA ILE A 496 6.37 -13.12 -16.93
C ILE A 496 6.58 -13.74 -18.31
N SER A 497 6.85 -15.04 -18.36
CA SER A 497 7.11 -15.76 -19.62
C SER A 497 5.91 -15.72 -20.56
N THR A 498 4.69 -15.68 -20.02
CA THR A 498 3.45 -15.60 -20.80
C THR A 498 3.15 -14.19 -21.32
N VAL A 499 3.31 -13.16 -20.47
CA VAL A 499 2.93 -11.77 -20.78
C VAL A 499 4.04 -11.01 -21.52
N PHE A 500 5.29 -11.24 -21.14
CA PHE A 500 6.50 -10.61 -21.70
C PHE A 500 7.40 -11.66 -22.36
N GLN A 501 6.92 -12.29 -23.43
CA GLN A 501 7.58 -13.42 -24.11
C GLN A 501 9.01 -13.16 -24.61
N GLN A 502 9.37 -11.90 -24.85
CA GLN A 502 10.72 -11.50 -25.30
C GLN A 502 11.63 -11.07 -24.14
N ALA A 503 11.08 -10.91 -22.94
CA ALA A 503 11.86 -10.50 -21.79
C ALA A 503 12.56 -11.70 -21.17
N GLU A 504 13.81 -11.49 -20.79
CA GLU A 504 14.53 -12.42 -19.94
C GLU A 504 14.19 -12.17 -18.48
N TRP A 505 14.41 -13.18 -17.64
CA TRP A 505 14.30 -13.01 -16.20
C TRP A 505 15.54 -13.56 -15.50
N LEU A 506 15.84 -12.98 -14.34
CA LEU A 506 16.97 -13.27 -13.48
C LEU A 506 16.48 -13.64 -12.08
N LEU A 507 17.15 -14.62 -11.49
CA LEU A 507 17.04 -14.89 -10.07
C LEU A 507 17.82 -13.81 -9.31
N CYS A 508 17.15 -13.23 -8.32
CA CYS A 508 17.75 -12.28 -7.40
C CYS A 508 18.91 -12.92 -6.64
N SER A 509 20.13 -12.45 -6.89
CA SER A 509 21.35 -12.96 -6.25
C SER A 509 21.30 -12.84 -4.73
N SER A 510 20.61 -11.84 -4.19
CA SER A 510 20.39 -11.64 -2.76
C SER A 510 19.50 -12.71 -2.13
N HIS A 511 18.39 -13.05 -2.79
CA HIS A 511 17.47 -14.08 -2.30
C HIS A 511 18.14 -15.46 -2.42
N VAL A 512 18.86 -15.71 -3.51
CA VAL A 512 19.70 -16.90 -3.66
C VAL A 512 20.70 -17.01 -2.50
N LEU A 513 21.49 -15.94 -2.24
CA LEU A 513 22.49 -15.95 -1.18
C LEU A 513 21.87 -16.15 0.21
N LYS A 514 20.75 -15.49 0.49
CA LYS A 514 20.02 -15.65 1.76
C LYS A 514 19.52 -17.08 1.94
N ASN A 515 18.85 -17.64 0.93
CA ASN A 515 18.31 -18.99 1.01
C ASN A 515 19.41 -20.05 1.07
N VAL A 516 20.53 -19.84 0.37
CA VAL A 516 21.72 -20.69 0.49
C VAL A 516 22.28 -20.60 1.92
N SER A 517 22.41 -19.39 2.46
CA SER A 517 22.90 -19.20 3.83
C SER A 517 22.01 -19.92 4.86
N GLU A 518 20.70 -19.70 4.82
CA GLU A 518 19.74 -20.28 5.77
C GLU A 518 19.66 -21.81 5.70
N ASN A 519 19.65 -22.39 4.49
CA ASN A 519 19.50 -23.83 4.32
C ASN A 519 20.82 -24.60 4.42
N CYS A 520 21.95 -23.97 4.10
CA CYS A 520 23.25 -24.62 4.17
C CYS A 520 23.86 -24.58 5.57
N LYS A 521 23.51 -23.58 6.41
CA LYS A 521 24.13 -23.41 7.74
C LYS A 521 24.07 -24.66 8.61
N GLN A 522 22.98 -25.42 8.55
CA GLN A 522 22.80 -26.65 9.33
C GLN A 522 23.80 -27.77 9.03
N TYR A 523 24.51 -27.72 7.89
CA TYR A 523 25.49 -28.75 7.52
C TYR A 523 26.89 -28.50 8.06
N PHE A 524 27.17 -27.31 8.61
CA PHE A 524 28.50 -26.92 9.08
C PHE A 524 28.57 -26.96 10.60
N GLU A 525 29.70 -27.44 11.13
CA GLU A 525 29.93 -27.51 12.58
C GLU A 525 30.39 -26.17 13.17
N THR A 526 31.14 -25.39 12.38
CA THR A 526 31.73 -24.12 12.79
C THR A 526 31.27 -22.97 11.90
N ASP A 527 31.10 -21.79 12.50
CA ASP A 527 30.77 -20.57 11.74
C ASP A 527 31.93 -20.18 10.78
N ASP A 528 33.19 -20.42 11.14
CA ASP A 528 34.35 -20.10 10.29
C ASP A 528 34.37 -20.90 8.97
N GLU A 529 34.07 -22.20 9.03
CA GLU A 529 33.97 -23.02 7.81
C GLU A 529 32.80 -22.60 6.95
N PHE A 530 31.66 -22.27 7.58
CA PHE A 530 30.49 -21.78 6.88
C PHE A 530 30.75 -20.43 6.20
N GLU A 531 31.45 -19.51 6.85
CA GLU A 531 31.85 -18.22 6.26
C GLU A 531 32.78 -18.42 5.06
N ARG A 532 33.75 -19.34 5.16
CA ARG A 532 34.61 -19.72 4.03
C ARG A 532 33.80 -20.29 2.86
N PHE A 533 32.85 -21.20 3.15
CA PHE A 533 31.95 -21.74 2.15
C PHE A 533 31.13 -20.66 1.45
N MET A 534 30.53 -19.74 2.22
CA MET A 534 29.72 -18.64 1.66
C MET A 534 30.55 -17.70 0.80
N LYS A 535 31.81 -17.45 1.17
CA LYS A 535 32.76 -16.68 0.37
C LYS A 535 33.08 -17.37 -0.96
N GLU A 536 33.40 -18.66 -0.93
CA GLU A 536 33.69 -19.43 -2.15
C GLU A 536 32.48 -19.59 -3.05
N TRP A 537 31.29 -19.82 -2.47
CA TRP A 537 30.02 -19.81 -3.20
C TRP A 537 29.80 -18.46 -3.89
N THR A 538 30.00 -17.36 -3.17
CA THR A 538 29.88 -16.01 -3.75
C THR A 538 30.85 -15.84 -4.91
N ASN A 539 32.12 -16.21 -4.74
CA ASN A 539 33.13 -16.16 -5.81
C ASN A 539 32.71 -16.97 -7.03
N LEU A 540 32.20 -18.19 -6.84
CA LEU A 540 31.70 -19.06 -7.91
C LEU A 540 30.58 -18.38 -8.72
N THR A 541 29.66 -17.66 -8.07
CA THR A 541 28.59 -16.92 -8.78
C THR A 541 29.09 -15.71 -9.56
N GLN A 542 30.26 -15.18 -9.23
CA GLN A 542 30.87 -14.00 -9.86
C GLN A 542 31.89 -14.34 -10.96
N VAL A 543 32.08 -15.62 -11.27
CA VAL A 543 32.97 -16.05 -12.35
C VAL A 543 32.50 -15.49 -13.70
N ARG A 544 33.44 -14.99 -14.51
CA ARG A 544 33.15 -14.18 -15.70
C ARG A 544 32.95 -15.01 -16.97
N THR A 545 33.53 -16.20 -17.06
CA THR A 545 33.44 -17.06 -18.25
C THR A 545 32.93 -18.46 -17.90
N LYS A 546 32.39 -19.17 -18.91
CA LYS A 546 31.85 -20.52 -18.71
C LYS A 546 32.96 -21.55 -18.45
N ASP A 547 34.14 -21.33 -19.04
CA ASP A 547 35.29 -22.22 -18.90
C ASP A 547 35.87 -22.11 -17.49
N GLU A 548 36.16 -20.89 -17.02
CA GLU A 548 36.57 -20.64 -15.63
C GLU A 548 35.54 -21.16 -14.62
N TYR A 549 34.24 -21.05 -14.93
CA TYR A 549 33.20 -21.55 -14.04
C TYR A 549 33.25 -23.07 -13.93
N THR A 550 33.53 -23.78 -15.02
CA THR A 550 33.59 -25.24 -15.03
C THR A 550 34.73 -25.72 -14.15
N GLU A 551 35.91 -25.09 -14.26
CA GLU A 551 37.07 -25.37 -13.42
C GLU A 551 36.79 -25.01 -11.94
N ALA A 552 36.36 -23.78 -11.67
CA ALA A 552 36.05 -23.32 -10.31
C ALA A 552 34.96 -24.16 -9.64
N PHE A 553 33.97 -24.64 -10.40
CA PHE A 553 32.93 -25.51 -9.87
C PHE A 553 33.47 -26.89 -9.48
N CYS A 554 34.41 -27.44 -10.25
CA CYS A 554 35.05 -28.70 -9.90
C CYS A 554 35.85 -28.55 -8.60
N ASP A 555 36.64 -27.48 -8.49
CA ASP A 555 37.40 -27.18 -7.27
C ASP A 555 36.50 -26.93 -6.06
N PHE A 556 35.40 -26.22 -6.25
CA PHE A 556 34.39 -25.99 -5.21
C PHE A 556 33.79 -27.30 -4.71
N VAL A 557 33.38 -28.20 -5.61
CA VAL A 557 32.81 -29.51 -5.25
C VAL A 557 33.85 -30.39 -4.53
N LEU A 558 35.10 -30.38 -5.00
CA LEU A 558 36.19 -31.13 -4.36
C LEU A 558 36.48 -30.61 -2.95
N THR A 559 36.53 -29.29 -2.78
CA THR A 559 36.80 -28.62 -1.50
C THR A 559 35.71 -28.94 -0.47
N TRP A 560 34.45 -28.91 -0.88
CA TRP A 560 33.29 -29.12 0.00
C TRP A 560 32.70 -30.53 -0.07
N THR A 561 33.48 -31.51 -0.55
CA THR A 561 33.01 -32.89 -0.71
C THR A 561 32.61 -33.56 0.61
N SER A 562 33.17 -33.09 1.73
CA SER A 562 32.82 -33.56 3.09
C SER A 562 31.40 -33.17 3.52
N TYR A 563 30.75 -32.27 2.77
CA TYR A 563 29.40 -31.76 3.06
C TYR A 563 28.41 -32.14 1.95
N PRO A 564 28.16 -33.44 1.70
CA PRO A 564 27.41 -33.90 0.54
C PRO A 564 25.95 -33.40 0.53
N GLY A 565 25.31 -33.25 1.69
CA GLY A 565 23.94 -32.72 1.78
C GLY A 565 23.84 -31.26 1.31
N CYS A 566 24.83 -30.43 1.67
CA CYS A 566 24.92 -29.05 1.19
C CYS A 566 25.09 -28.98 -0.33
N ILE A 567 26.03 -29.77 -0.88
CA ILE A 567 26.28 -29.83 -2.33
C ILE A 567 25.06 -30.37 -3.09
N GLN A 568 24.37 -31.37 -2.54
CA GLN A 568 23.15 -31.89 -3.13
C GLN A 568 22.04 -30.82 -3.18
N TYR A 569 21.81 -30.13 -2.06
CA TYR A 569 20.86 -29.01 -2.01
C TYR A 569 21.17 -27.93 -3.06
N LEU A 570 22.44 -27.51 -3.17
CA LEU A 570 22.86 -26.53 -4.19
C LEU A 570 22.59 -27.04 -5.61
N ARG A 571 22.94 -28.31 -5.89
CA ARG A 571 22.77 -28.93 -7.21
C ARG A 571 21.31 -29.05 -7.62
N GLU A 572 20.44 -29.44 -6.70
CA GLU A 572 19.04 -29.70 -6.99
C GLU A 572 18.19 -28.43 -7.02
N THR A 573 18.51 -27.45 -6.16
CA THR A 573 17.69 -26.25 -5.96
C THR A 573 18.15 -25.08 -6.82
N TRP A 574 19.46 -24.79 -6.85
CA TRP A 574 19.96 -23.53 -7.41
C TRP A 574 20.73 -23.73 -8.71
N LEU A 575 21.66 -24.68 -8.75
CA LEU A 575 22.57 -24.85 -9.90
C LEU A 575 21.88 -25.33 -11.18
N ARG A 576 20.66 -25.88 -11.10
CA ARG A 576 19.80 -26.14 -12.27
C ARG A 576 19.35 -24.86 -12.99
N HIS A 577 19.43 -23.73 -12.29
CA HIS A 577 19.05 -22.40 -12.76
C HIS A 577 20.26 -21.45 -12.80
N LYS A 578 21.49 -21.97 -12.89
CA LYS A 578 22.73 -21.15 -12.89
C LYS A 578 22.73 -20.08 -13.98
N GLU A 579 22.07 -20.34 -15.10
CA GLU A 579 21.90 -19.40 -16.22
C GLU A 579 21.17 -18.11 -15.81
N ARG A 580 20.43 -18.14 -14.69
CA ARG A 580 19.57 -17.05 -14.19
C ARG A 580 20.23 -16.20 -13.11
N PHE A 581 21.39 -16.58 -12.55
CA PHE A 581 22.07 -15.77 -11.51
C PHE A 581 23.60 -15.78 -11.53
N VAL A 582 24.24 -16.70 -12.26
CA VAL A 582 25.70 -16.76 -12.35
C VAL A 582 26.20 -15.83 -13.46
N LEU A 583 27.17 -14.97 -13.13
CA LEU A 583 27.64 -13.89 -14.00
C LEU A 583 28.10 -14.37 -15.38
N ALA A 584 28.75 -15.53 -15.47
CA ALA A 584 29.19 -16.13 -16.72
C ALA A 584 28.07 -16.30 -17.76
N TRP A 585 26.81 -16.44 -17.32
CA TRP A 585 25.63 -16.48 -18.18
C TRP A 585 24.87 -15.16 -18.17
N THR A 586 24.68 -14.54 -16.99
CA THR A 586 23.84 -13.34 -16.91
C THR A 586 24.45 -12.13 -17.58
N LYS A 587 25.78 -12.10 -17.77
CA LYS A 587 26.46 -10.99 -18.44
C LYS A 587 25.97 -10.72 -19.87
N PHE A 588 25.33 -11.70 -20.52
CA PHE A 588 24.76 -11.54 -21.86
C PHE A 588 23.37 -10.89 -21.85
N MET A 589 22.83 -10.57 -20.67
CA MET A 589 21.59 -9.84 -20.49
C MET A 589 21.93 -8.41 -20.04
N LYS A 590 21.29 -7.41 -20.65
CA LYS A 590 21.45 -5.99 -20.26
C LYS A 590 20.72 -5.69 -18.95
N HIS A 591 21.26 -6.17 -17.83
CA HIS A 591 20.71 -5.95 -16.51
C HIS A 591 21.30 -4.73 -15.78
N PHE A 592 22.30 -4.06 -16.36
CA PHE A 592 22.91 -2.83 -15.83
C PHE A 592 23.41 -2.94 -14.39
N GLY A 593 23.87 -4.14 -14.01
CA GLY A 593 24.29 -4.46 -12.64
C GLY A 593 23.18 -4.71 -11.62
N ASN A 594 21.91 -4.65 -12.04
CA ASN A 594 20.77 -4.90 -11.18
C ASN A 594 20.45 -6.40 -11.15
N THR A 595 21.26 -7.19 -10.45
CA THR A 595 21.02 -8.63 -10.23
C THR A 595 20.57 -8.95 -8.81
N ALA A 596 20.68 -7.98 -7.92
CA ALA A 596 20.42 -8.10 -6.49
C ALA A 596 19.24 -7.22 -6.10
N ILE A 597 18.21 -7.82 -5.50
CA ILE A 597 17.12 -7.09 -4.84
C ILE A 597 17.62 -6.47 -3.52
N ASN A 598 18.87 -6.63 -3.06
CA ASN A 598 19.36 -6.04 -1.80
C ASN A 598 19.15 -4.51 -1.66
N SER A 599 19.08 -3.77 -2.77
CA SER A 599 18.60 -2.39 -2.77
C SER A 599 17.11 -2.33 -2.39
N VAL A 600 16.25 -3.17 -2.95
CA VAL A 600 14.83 -3.29 -2.59
C VAL A 600 14.60 -4.04 -1.26
N GLY A 601 15.44 -4.97 -0.81
CA GLY A 601 15.26 -5.78 0.41
C GLY A 601 15.35 -4.94 1.68
N SER A 602 16.29 -3.99 1.74
CA SER A 602 16.29 -2.95 2.78
C SER A 602 15.07 -2.02 2.67
N TYR A 603 14.60 -1.75 1.44
CA TYR A 603 13.38 -0.98 1.19
C TYR A 603 12.10 -1.78 1.48
N HIS A 604 12.11 -3.11 1.43
CA HIS A 604 10.99 -3.98 1.82
C HIS A 604 10.94 -4.07 3.33
N VAL A 605 12.07 -4.10 4.03
CA VAL A 605 12.11 -3.89 5.49
C VAL A 605 11.59 -2.49 5.84
N LYS A 606 11.98 -1.46 5.08
CA LYS A 606 11.47 -0.09 5.25
C LYS A 606 9.97 0.01 4.96
N LEU A 607 9.47 -0.62 3.90
CA LEU A 607 8.04 -0.70 3.57
C LEU A 607 7.28 -1.48 4.65
N LYS A 608 7.76 -2.65 5.06
CA LYS A 608 7.18 -3.48 6.13
C LYS A 608 7.11 -2.71 7.46
N SER A 609 8.17 -2.02 7.84
CA SER A 609 8.20 -1.17 9.05
C SER A 609 7.27 0.05 8.95
N GLN A 610 7.13 0.65 7.77
CA GLN A 610 6.23 1.79 7.51
C GLN A 610 4.75 1.41 7.34
N LEU A 611 4.46 0.19 6.89
CA LEU A 611 3.09 -0.34 6.77
C LEU A 611 2.50 -0.75 8.14
N GLY A 612 3.31 -0.77 9.20
CA GLY A 612 2.87 -0.96 10.58
C GLY A 612 2.35 -2.37 10.86
N SER A 613 2.03 -2.65 12.14
CA SER A 613 1.51 -3.96 12.56
C SER A 613 0.26 -4.36 11.75
N SER A 614 -0.11 -5.65 11.80
CA SER A 614 -1.29 -6.27 11.18
C SER A 614 -2.66 -5.61 11.44
N ALA A 615 -2.68 -4.46 12.14
CA ALA A 615 -3.84 -3.62 12.42
C ALA A 615 -3.97 -2.36 11.54
N SER A 616 -3.07 -2.12 10.57
CA SER A 616 -3.15 -0.96 9.66
C SER A 616 -4.34 -1.06 8.69
N THR A 617 -4.98 0.08 8.40
CA THR A 617 -6.06 0.17 7.40
C THR A 617 -5.47 0.42 6.02
N LEU A 618 -6.20 0.04 4.96
CA LEU A 618 -5.75 0.24 3.58
C LEU A 618 -5.43 1.70 3.26
N THR A 619 -6.17 2.64 3.85
CA THR A 619 -5.92 4.08 3.74
C THR A 619 -4.58 4.49 4.33
N THR A 620 -4.21 3.95 5.50
CA THR A 620 -2.89 4.19 6.10
C THR A 620 -1.79 3.57 5.25
N CYS A 621 -2.02 2.36 4.70
CA CYS A 621 -1.08 1.73 3.76
C CYS A 621 -0.84 2.62 2.55
N TRP A 622 -1.91 3.13 1.92
CA TRP A 622 -1.81 4.04 0.79
C TRP A 622 -1.04 5.32 1.13
N THR A 623 -1.34 5.97 2.25
CA THR A 623 -0.63 7.19 2.67
C THR A 623 0.87 6.94 2.84
N SER A 624 1.25 5.83 3.48
CA SER A 624 2.66 5.44 3.62
C SER A 624 3.33 5.16 2.27
N MET A 625 2.65 4.45 1.37
CA MET A 625 3.13 4.17 0.01
C MET A 625 3.30 5.45 -0.82
N HIS A 626 2.33 6.37 -0.75
CA HIS A 626 2.39 7.66 -1.43
C HIS A 626 3.59 8.48 -0.94
N GLN A 627 3.77 8.60 0.38
CA GLN A 627 4.92 9.32 0.95
C GLN A 627 6.26 8.68 0.54
N MET A 628 6.32 7.34 0.49
CA MET A 628 7.51 6.63 0.00
C MET A 628 7.84 7.03 -1.44
N ILE A 629 6.88 6.98 -2.35
CA ILE A 629 7.07 7.38 -3.74
C ILE A 629 7.55 8.83 -3.83
N CYS A 630 6.90 9.76 -3.11
CA CYS A 630 7.29 11.17 -3.11
C CYS A 630 8.75 11.36 -2.67
N ASN A 631 9.18 10.65 -1.63
CA ASN A 631 10.57 10.70 -1.15
C ASN A 631 11.55 10.10 -2.18
N GLU A 632 11.21 8.97 -2.79
CA GLU A 632 12.01 8.34 -3.86
C GLU A 632 12.23 9.31 -5.03
N LEU A 633 11.16 10.01 -5.46
CA LEU A 633 11.23 10.99 -6.55
C LEU A 633 12.12 12.19 -6.22
N ILE A 634 12.06 12.70 -4.98
CA ILE A 634 12.93 13.80 -4.52
C ILE A 634 14.40 13.37 -4.54
N ASP A 635 14.70 12.20 -3.99
CA ASP A 635 16.07 11.66 -3.94
C ASP A 635 16.63 11.41 -5.34
N ILE A 636 15.79 10.96 -6.28
CA ILE A 636 16.16 10.74 -7.67
C ILE A 636 16.49 12.05 -8.36
N LYS A 637 15.61 13.04 -8.28
CA LYS A 637 15.82 14.37 -8.86
C LYS A 637 17.12 14.98 -8.33
N ALA A 638 17.35 14.93 -7.02
CA ALA A 638 18.59 15.38 -6.41
C ALA A 638 19.83 14.63 -6.93
N SER A 639 19.72 13.31 -7.15
CA SER A 639 20.83 12.51 -7.68
C SER A 639 21.17 12.83 -9.14
N PHE A 640 20.17 13.17 -9.96
CA PHE A 640 20.37 13.61 -11.33
C PHE A 640 21.07 14.96 -11.37
N GLU A 641 20.58 15.94 -10.61
CA GLU A 641 21.19 17.27 -10.50
C GLU A 641 22.64 17.18 -10.02
N LYS A 642 22.93 16.31 -9.04
CA LYS A 642 24.30 16.07 -8.58
C LYS A 642 25.20 15.58 -9.72
N SER A 643 24.69 14.68 -10.58
CA SER A 643 25.43 14.16 -11.73
C SER A 643 25.67 15.21 -12.82
N LEU A 644 24.74 16.15 -12.99
CA LEU A 644 24.81 17.23 -13.98
C LEU A 644 25.75 18.37 -13.55
N ILE A 645 25.69 18.76 -12.27
CA ILE A 645 26.33 20.00 -11.80
C ILE A 645 27.75 19.74 -11.26
N SER A 646 28.01 18.56 -10.70
CA SER A 646 29.30 18.28 -10.05
C SER A 646 30.11 17.23 -10.81
N VAL A 647 31.42 17.43 -10.86
CA VAL A 647 32.37 16.48 -11.45
C VAL A 647 33.47 16.20 -10.42
N PRO A 648 33.47 15.01 -9.79
CA PRO A 648 34.56 14.56 -8.92
C PRO A 648 35.93 14.62 -9.62
N HIS A 649 36.98 14.97 -8.86
CA HIS A 649 38.34 15.10 -9.38
C HIS A 649 38.87 13.79 -10.00
N GLU A 650 38.47 12.64 -9.44
CA GLU A 650 38.83 11.30 -9.95
C GLU A 650 38.37 11.06 -11.39
N TYR A 651 37.35 11.79 -11.87
CA TYR A 651 36.82 11.66 -13.24
C TYR A 651 37.53 12.57 -14.25
N MET A 652 38.57 13.32 -13.83
CA MET A 652 39.29 14.27 -14.68
C MET A 652 40.28 13.60 -15.65
N LEU A 653 40.19 12.28 -15.84
CA LEU A 653 41.00 11.50 -16.77
C LEU A 653 40.74 11.90 -18.24
N PRO A 654 41.78 11.96 -19.11
CA PRO A 654 41.62 12.30 -20.52
C PRO A 654 40.59 11.43 -21.26
N ALA A 655 40.58 10.12 -20.97
CA ALA A 655 39.63 9.16 -21.54
C ALA A 655 38.16 9.53 -21.24
N PHE A 656 37.88 10.21 -20.14
CA PHE A 656 36.51 10.54 -19.73
C PHE A 656 36.08 11.95 -20.13
N LYS A 657 36.92 12.72 -20.83
CA LYS A 657 36.68 14.13 -21.15
C LYS A 657 35.31 14.39 -21.78
N GLU A 658 34.87 13.54 -22.69
CA GLU A 658 33.61 13.68 -23.42
C GLU A 658 32.38 13.24 -22.63
N LEU A 659 32.57 12.53 -21.51
CA LEU A 659 31.47 11.96 -20.70
C LEU A 659 31.01 12.89 -19.57
N ARG A 660 31.88 13.81 -19.13
CA ARG A 660 31.65 14.65 -17.93
C ARG A 660 30.43 15.55 -18.12
N GLY A 661 29.48 15.47 -17.18
CA GLY A 661 28.24 16.26 -17.21
C GLY A 661 27.14 15.71 -18.13
N TYR A 662 27.42 14.66 -18.91
CA TYR A 662 26.46 14.02 -19.82
C TYR A 662 26.12 12.58 -19.41
N VAL A 663 26.93 11.98 -18.56
CA VAL A 663 26.77 10.61 -18.08
C VAL A 663 26.63 10.61 -16.56
N SER A 664 25.75 9.77 -16.03
CA SER A 664 25.55 9.62 -14.59
C SER A 664 26.85 9.30 -13.85
N HIS A 665 26.96 9.78 -12.60
CA HIS A 665 28.11 9.46 -11.74
C HIS A 665 28.27 7.96 -11.51
N LYS A 666 27.18 7.19 -11.50
CA LYS A 666 27.25 5.74 -11.32
C LYS A 666 27.96 5.05 -12.49
N ALA A 667 27.68 5.46 -13.73
CA ALA A 667 28.44 4.98 -14.88
C ALA A 667 29.90 5.43 -14.85
N MET A 668 30.18 6.67 -14.44
CA MET A 668 31.55 7.16 -14.30
C MET A 668 32.36 6.37 -13.26
N GLU A 669 31.74 6.01 -12.12
CA GLU A 669 32.34 5.12 -11.11
C GLU A 669 32.68 3.74 -11.69
N LEU A 670 31.76 3.14 -12.45
CA LEU A 670 31.98 1.84 -13.10
C LEU A 670 33.11 1.89 -14.14
N LEU A 671 33.14 2.95 -14.96
CA LEU A 671 34.21 3.18 -15.93
C LEU A 671 35.57 3.39 -15.26
N LEU A 672 35.62 4.09 -14.12
CA LEU A 672 36.84 4.27 -13.35
C LEU A 672 37.38 2.94 -12.82
N LEU A 673 36.50 2.05 -12.35
CA LEU A 673 36.89 0.70 -11.92
C LEU A 673 37.51 -0.12 -13.07
N GLU A 674 36.89 -0.09 -14.26
CA GLU A 674 37.46 -0.77 -15.44
C GLU A 674 38.72 -0.09 -15.97
N HIS A 675 38.85 1.23 -15.84
CA HIS A 675 40.08 1.95 -16.15
C HIS A 675 41.23 1.51 -15.24
N ASN A 676 41.02 1.39 -13.93
CA ASN A 676 42.05 0.91 -13.01
C ASN A 676 42.46 -0.53 -13.31
N ARG A 677 41.50 -1.37 -13.71
CA ARG A 677 41.75 -2.75 -14.14
C ARG A 677 42.44 -2.86 -15.51
N SER A 678 42.47 -1.78 -16.29
CA SER A 678 42.95 -1.79 -17.66
C SER A 678 44.45 -2.10 -17.78
N GLU A 679 45.24 -1.79 -16.74
CA GLU A 679 46.68 -2.11 -16.68
C GLU A 679 46.94 -3.62 -16.65
N ASP A 680 46.15 -4.36 -15.88
CA ASP A 680 46.28 -5.83 -15.73
C ASP A 680 45.71 -6.59 -16.94
N VAL A 681 44.65 -6.06 -17.57
CA VAL A 681 43.95 -6.73 -18.67
C VAL A 681 44.63 -6.49 -20.02
N GLY A 682 45.15 -5.28 -20.26
CA GLY A 682 45.69 -4.91 -21.57
C GLY A 682 44.63 -5.00 -22.68
N LEU A 683 45.00 -5.56 -23.84
CA LEU A 683 44.11 -5.76 -24.99
C LEU A 683 43.48 -7.16 -25.04
N ASP A 684 43.69 -7.99 -24.02
CA ASP A 684 43.23 -9.38 -24.02
C ASP A 684 41.73 -9.47 -23.69
N VAL A 685 40.94 -9.83 -24.70
CA VAL A 685 39.48 -9.99 -24.58
C VAL A 685 39.11 -11.15 -23.65
N GLY A 686 39.92 -12.21 -23.63
CA GLY A 686 39.73 -13.38 -22.77
C GLY A 686 39.85 -13.00 -21.29
N ILE A 687 40.94 -12.30 -20.93
CA ILE A 687 41.17 -11.81 -19.56
C ILE A 687 40.15 -10.72 -19.19
N CYS A 688 39.70 -9.93 -20.16
CA CYS A 688 38.69 -8.89 -19.93
C CYS A 688 37.32 -9.47 -19.53
N GLY A 689 36.88 -10.54 -20.20
CA GLY A 689 35.56 -11.15 -19.98
C GLY A 689 34.36 -10.27 -20.38
N CYS A 690 34.61 -9.00 -20.75
CA CYS A 690 33.70 -8.00 -21.32
C CYS A 690 32.36 -7.79 -20.60
N VAL A 691 32.31 -8.03 -19.28
CA VAL A 691 31.07 -7.92 -18.49
C VAL A 691 30.45 -6.53 -18.62
N LEU A 692 31.25 -5.46 -18.47
CA LEU A 692 30.72 -4.10 -18.48
C LEU A 692 30.09 -3.73 -19.84
N ARG A 693 30.71 -4.15 -20.95
CA ARG A 693 30.17 -3.93 -22.30
C ARG A 693 28.88 -4.70 -22.53
N LEU A 694 28.85 -5.99 -22.15
CA LEU A 694 27.72 -6.87 -22.45
C LEU A 694 26.49 -6.60 -21.57
N SER A 695 26.67 -6.42 -20.25
CA SER A 695 25.53 -6.28 -19.33
C SER A 695 25.20 -4.85 -18.95
N TYR A 696 26.12 -3.90 -19.10
CA TYR A 696 25.89 -2.48 -18.77
C TYR A 696 25.85 -1.58 -20.01
N GLY A 697 26.35 -2.03 -21.16
CA GLY A 697 26.47 -1.17 -22.35
C GLY A 697 27.44 0.00 -22.13
N LEU A 698 28.52 -0.25 -21.38
CA LEU A 698 29.59 0.71 -21.13
C LEU A 698 30.93 0.11 -21.59
N PRO A 699 31.89 0.92 -22.05
CA PRO A 699 33.21 0.42 -22.43
C PRO A 699 33.91 -0.37 -21.32
N CYS A 700 34.40 -1.56 -21.66
CA CYS A 700 35.12 -2.41 -20.70
C CYS A 700 36.63 -2.17 -20.74
N ALA A 701 37.37 -2.76 -19.79
CA ALA A 701 38.79 -2.49 -19.58
C ALA A 701 39.63 -2.54 -20.87
N HIS A 702 39.46 -3.55 -21.72
CA HIS A 702 40.25 -3.69 -22.95
C HIS A 702 39.94 -2.61 -24.00
N GLU A 703 38.70 -2.12 -24.05
CA GLU A 703 38.29 -1.02 -24.93
C GLU A 703 38.83 0.32 -24.38
N ILE A 704 38.81 0.51 -23.06
CA ILE A 704 39.41 1.68 -22.41
C ILE A 704 40.91 1.77 -22.74
N VAL A 705 41.64 0.64 -22.73
CA VAL A 705 43.05 0.60 -23.18
C VAL A 705 43.20 1.13 -24.61
N GLN A 706 42.29 0.78 -25.52
CA GLN A 706 42.33 1.26 -26.91
C GLN A 706 42.21 2.78 -26.97
N TYR A 707 41.23 3.37 -26.28
CA TYR A 707 41.04 4.82 -26.22
C TYR A 707 42.23 5.55 -25.58
N CYS A 708 42.79 4.99 -24.50
CA CYS A 708 43.98 5.55 -23.87
C CYS A 708 45.21 5.51 -24.80
N ARG A 709 45.39 4.43 -25.59
CA ARG A 709 46.49 4.31 -26.55
C ARG A 709 46.33 5.21 -27.77
N SER A 710 45.12 5.43 -28.25
CA SER A 710 44.83 6.36 -29.36
C SER A 710 44.82 7.83 -28.91
N GLY A 711 44.84 8.09 -27.61
CA GLY A 711 44.75 9.45 -27.05
C GLY A 711 43.38 10.11 -27.25
N THR A 712 42.35 9.33 -27.58
CA THR A 712 40.99 9.81 -27.82
C THR A 712 40.15 9.63 -26.56
N GLY A 713 39.23 10.56 -26.30
CA GLY A 713 38.19 10.34 -25.29
C GLY A 713 37.27 9.19 -25.68
N ILE A 714 36.62 8.58 -24.69
CA ILE A 714 35.51 7.66 -24.91
C ILE A 714 34.33 8.50 -25.44
N PRO A 715 33.82 8.22 -26.66
CA PRO A 715 32.74 9.01 -27.21
C PRO A 715 31.40 8.67 -26.56
N LEU A 716 30.51 9.67 -26.46
CA LEU A 716 29.16 9.50 -25.88
C LEU A 716 28.28 8.48 -26.61
N SER A 717 28.58 8.17 -27.87
CA SER A 717 27.89 7.15 -28.66
C SER A 717 28.12 5.73 -28.14
N GLU A 718 29.22 5.50 -27.43
CA GLU A 718 29.58 4.19 -26.85
C GLU A 718 28.90 3.92 -25.52
N ILE A 719 28.24 4.92 -24.96
CA ILE A 719 27.52 4.83 -23.69
C ILE A 719 26.04 4.54 -23.99
N ASP A 720 25.53 3.46 -23.42
CA ASP A 720 24.11 3.10 -23.51
C ASP A 720 23.21 4.26 -23.02
N SER A 721 22.05 4.44 -23.68
CA SER A 721 21.11 5.53 -23.41
C SER A 721 20.66 5.57 -21.95
N GLN A 722 20.60 4.41 -21.28
CA GLN A 722 20.22 4.35 -19.87
C GLN A 722 21.13 5.23 -19.00
N TRP A 723 22.44 5.29 -19.24
CA TRP A 723 23.37 6.03 -18.39
C TRP A 723 23.43 7.53 -18.69
N LYS A 724 22.90 7.94 -19.84
CA LYS A 724 22.81 9.33 -20.30
C LYS A 724 21.52 10.00 -19.82
N LEU A 725 20.51 9.22 -19.45
CA LEU A 725 19.24 9.75 -18.95
C LEU A 725 19.41 10.28 -17.52
N LEU A 726 19.40 11.61 -17.38
CA LEU A 726 19.51 12.35 -16.11
C LEU A 726 18.30 13.26 -15.88
N SER A 727 17.12 12.83 -16.34
CA SER A 727 15.85 13.56 -16.19
C SER A 727 14.74 12.60 -15.79
N ALA A 728 13.78 13.11 -15.01
CA ALA A 728 12.56 12.38 -14.65
C ALA A 728 11.51 12.38 -15.76
N ILE A 729 11.58 13.34 -16.68
CA ILE A 729 10.74 13.41 -17.86
C ILE A 729 11.54 12.79 -19.01
N PRO A 730 11.03 11.74 -19.68
CA PRO A 730 11.65 11.24 -20.90
C PRO A 730 11.86 12.42 -21.86
N LEU A 731 13.05 12.52 -22.45
CA LEU A 731 13.21 13.42 -23.58
C LEU A 731 12.13 13.02 -24.59
N PRO A 732 11.38 13.98 -25.17
CA PRO A 732 10.53 13.67 -26.31
C PRO A 732 11.41 12.87 -27.27
N GLU A 733 10.92 11.72 -27.75
CA GLU A 733 11.61 11.04 -28.84
C GLU A 733 11.90 12.12 -29.87
N GLU A 734 13.18 12.42 -30.10
CA GLU A 734 13.59 13.14 -31.29
C GLU A 734 13.25 12.17 -32.43
N HIS A 735 11.97 12.14 -32.80
CA HIS A 735 11.58 11.76 -34.13
C HIS A 735 12.41 12.67 -35.00
N SER A 736 13.49 12.12 -35.58
CA SER A 736 14.32 12.87 -36.49
C SER A 736 13.40 13.53 -37.50
N GLU A 737 13.70 14.76 -37.93
CA GLU A 737 12.93 15.46 -38.99
C GLU A 737 12.66 14.55 -40.21
N PHE A 738 13.47 13.50 -40.38
CA PHE A 738 13.34 12.44 -41.37
C PHE A 738 12.02 11.66 -41.33
N ASP A 739 11.47 11.35 -40.15
CA ASP A 739 10.21 10.59 -40.03
C ASP A 739 8.98 11.40 -40.48
N TYR A 740 9.15 12.73 -40.58
CA TYR A 740 8.12 13.66 -41.05
C TYR A 740 8.27 14.08 -42.51
N LEU A 741 9.35 13.67 -43.19
CA LEU A 741 9.49 13.90 -44.63
C LEU A 741 8.30 13.26 -45.36
N LEU A 742 7.60 14.08 -46.14
CA LEU A 742 6.41 13.68 -46.88
C LEU A 742 6.74 12.49 -47.80
N GLU A 743 7.95 12.46 -48.34
CA GLU A 743 8.50 11.42 -49.19
C GLU A 743 8.60 10.08 -48.48
N VAL A 744 9.06 10.05 -47.21
CA VAL A 744 9.18 8.82 -46.41
C VAL A 744 7.80 8.30 -46.01
N LYS A 745 6.86 9.20 -45.68
CA LYS A 745 5.46 8.86 -45.44
C LYS A 745 4.78 8.28 -46.68
N LEU A 746 5.00 8.87 -47.84
CA LEU A 746 4.48 8.37 -49.12
C LEU A 746 5.06 6.99 -49.48
N VAL A 747 6.34 6.74 -49.18
CA VAL A 747 6.95 5.41 -49.36
C VAL A 747 6.30 4.38 -48.44
N ARG A 748 6.04 4.72 -47.17
CA ARG A 748 5.34 3.84 -46.21
C ARG A 748 3.90 3.56 -46.65
N GLU A 749 3.12 4.58 -46.99
CA GLU A 749 1.74 4.40 -47.45
C GLU A 749 1.67 3.56 -48.73
N LYS A 750 2.63 3.75 -49.63
CA LYS A 750 2.75 2.95 -50.84
C LYS A 750 3.14 1.50 -50.52
N TRP A 751 4.05 1.29 -49.56
CA TRP A 751 4.42 -0.05 -49.11
C TRP A 751 3.24 -0.80 -48.50
N GLU A 752 2.44 -0.13 -47.67
CA GLU A 752 1.26 -0.73 -47.03
C GLU A 752 0.19 -1.12 -48.05
N LYS A 753 -0.03 -0.29 -49.08
CA LYS A 753 -1.01 -0.53 -50.16
C LYS A 753 -0.49 -1.46 -51.27
N ALA A 754 0.81 -1.73 -51.32
CA ALA A 754 1.44 -2.54 -52.36
C ALA A 754 1.18 -4.04 -52.20
N SER A 755 1.04 -4.73 -53.33
CA SER A 755 1.04 -6.19 -53.42
C SER A 755 2.40 -6.78 -53.04
N LYS A 756 2.46 -8.09 -52.77
CA LYS A 756 3.69 -8.78 -52.36
C LYS A 756 4.83 -8.60 -53.38
N SER A 757 4.54 -8.73 -54.67
CA SER A 757 5.52 -8.52 -55.76
C SER A 757 6.00 -7.08 -55.85
N GLU A 758 5.13 -6.10 -55.56
CA GLU A 758 5.51 -4.68 -55.55
C GLU A 758 6.38 -4.34 -54.35
N ARG A 759 6.11 -4.93 -53.18
CA ARG A 759 6.97 -4.81 -51.99
C ARG A 759 8.37 -5.37 -52.24
N GLU A 760 8.49 -6.52 -52.92
CA GLU A 760 9.79 -7.10 -53.29
C GLU A 760 10.58 -6.17 -54.22
N ILE A 761 9.93 -5.51 -55.18
CA ILE A 761 10.55 -4.51 -56.05
C ILE A 761 10.95 -3.25 -55.26
N MET A 762 10.08 -2.76 -54.38
CA MET A 762 10.37 -1.61 -53.53
C MET A 762 11.54 -1.89 -52.57
N GLN A 763 11.62 -3.11 -52.04
CA GLN A 763 12.69 -3.55 -51.16
C GLN A 763 14.03 -3.58 -51.90
N LYS A 764 14.05 -4.08 -53.14
CA LYS A 764 15.24 -4.08 -53.99
C LYS A 764 15.73 -2.65 -54.28
N LYS A 765 14.82 -1.72 -54.54
CA LYS A 765 15.15 -0.30 -54.76
C LYS A 765 15.63 0.40 -53.49
N LEU A 766 15.06 0.08 -52.33
CA LEU A 766 15.54 0.58 -51.04
C LEU A 766 16.96 0.08 -50.74
N TRP A 767 17.25 -1.18 -51.10
CA TRP A 767 18.59 -1.79 -51.00
C TRP A 767 19.64 -1.10 -51.89
N GLU A 768 19.24 -0.56 -53.05
CA GLU A 768 20.13 0.21 -53.93
C GLU A 768 20.49 1.58 -53.33
N ILE A 769 19.62 2.15 -52.49
CA ILE A 769 19.78 3.49 -51.88
C ILE A 769 20.51 3.41 -50.53
N ALA A 770 20.27 2.35 -49.75
CA ALA A 770 20.88 2.12 -48.45
C ALA A 770 21.42 0.68 -48.37
N PRO A 771 22.55 0.38 -49.03
CA PRO A 771 23.18 -0.93 -48.92
C PRO A 771 23.66 -1.14 -47.48
N SER A 772 23.23 -2.24 -46.85
CA SER A 772 23.69 -2.59 -45.51
C SER A 772 25.21 -2.81 -45.52
N THR A 773 25.95 -2.04 -44.72
CA THR A 773 27.36 -2.33 -44.43
C THR A 773 27.44 -3.67 -43.69
N PRO A 774 28.25 -4.65 -44.14
CA PRO A 774 28.46 -5.88 -43.38
C PRO A 774 29.43 -5.59 -42.23
N LEU A 775 28.92 -5.44 -41.00
CA LEU A 775 29.74 -5.57 -39.79
C LEU A 775 29.63 -7.02 -39.30
N LEU A 776 30.70 -7.77 -39.57
CA LEU A 776 31.18 -8.99 -38.89
C LEU A 776 30.17 -10.14 -38.74
N LEU A 777 30.01 -10.88 -39.84
CA LEU A 777 29.83 -12.33 -39.81
C LEU A 777 30.93 -12.95 -40.69
N GLU A 778 32.13 -13.14 -40.14
CA GLU A 778 33.13 -14.07 -40.67
C GLU A 778 33.17 -15.26 -39.68
N SER A 779 33.25 -16.53 -40.05
CA SER A 779 33.49 -17.19 -41.32
C SER A 779 33.05 -18.66 -41.13
N SER A 780 32.31 -19.23 -42.08
CA SER A 780 32.24 -20.68 -42.26
C SER A 780 32.71 -20.98 -43.67
N VAL A 781 34.02 -21.08 -43.85
CA VAL A 781 34.59 -21.76 -45.02
C VAL A 781 34.44 -23.25 -44.77
N GLY A 782 33.67 -23.90 -45.63
CA GLY A 782 33.43 -25.33 -45.60
C GLY A 782 34.70 -26.13 -45.88
N GLY A 783 34.85 -27.25 -45.17
CA GLY A 783 35.76 -28.31 -45.53
C GLY A 783 35.12 -29.24 -46.57
N HIS A 784 35.64 -29.19 -47.79
CA HIS A 784 36.17 -30.36 -48.48
C HIS A 784 37.33 -29.91 -49.39
N PHE A 785 38.50 -30.49 -49.10
CA PHE A 785 39.84 -30.37 -49.70
C PHE A 785 40.70 -29.16 -49.33
#